data_AF-A0A8T3WLX0-F1
#
_entry.id   AF-A0A8T3WLX0-F1
#
_cell.length_a   1.000
_cell.length_b   1.000
_cell.length_c   1.000
_cell.angle_alpha   90.00
_cell.angle_beta   90.00
_cell.angle_gamma   90.00
#
_symmetry.space_group_name_H-M   'P 1'
#
loop_
_entity.id
_entity.type
_entity.pdbx_description
1 polymer ?
#
loop_
_entity_poly.entity_id
_entity_poly.type
_entity_poly.pdbx_seq_one_letter_code
_entity_poly.pdbx_strand_id
1 'polypeptide(L)'
;MRKDKGKKIILPHKEVNVKVFLKALAACFILALALAGLYVLEPTITGLIIGAKQLSYSDEISLEVNESSEFVWNLGHPGKLKAIKLSGTIENEGSAKAYVENKGVRYLIFDSNKLNEKEILDKITGFAAAENKDKGKEPNHPPTWKSDTESFVINTTLSINLGDYFEDKDNDTLKYNASELKTDDLEILLENAILTIYNKNNLDGNRTLEIFAYDNEASKKKDIVLILIKSMMLNETPIENITNQTINITPIINETTENITTNKTITISVDYKVGTNYDVDDNGIETITGVIDMSVEASRFSWDADESNVCTRWETYSVENEESTFVCYGSPDCCSLANLAPTREDWNEAFHSYYGLYGATLNNIISAQVIYADYNLSLENPYSEIVYSGIGNLSAVYYTGLIAFNDVCEDTCELFDFNETGYKLIFEINNTKLTIDTIDYIIEGEAEPNNEPVFIKNISNITMAKNMEYTIDLSEHFHDADNDTLAYSYFDMENITIRFEDNLMRIIPDENFTGSSFTFITANDSFASSVSNIFGIDVNEPKETFEIRNAEDSKLAVFDPSGNLKIKGILIQNTTPTADENDFAVQNSSGGLNLVVMNPEGNLLIKGILNENQEVLVPTPNSLILQYKDNSTFAYANSTGSLFLRGALTENALFG
;
A
#
# COMPACT_ATOMS: atom_id res chain seq x y z
N MET A 1 -87.01 -40.37 45.83
CA MET A 1 -86.21 -40.28 44.58
C MET A 1 -85.05 -39.32 44.81
N ARG A 2 -83.83 -39.74 44.44
CA ARG A 2 -82.55 -39.02 44.56
C ARG A 2 -82.56 -37.64 43.90
N LYS A 3 -81.82 -36.69 44.50
CA LYS A 3 -80.88 -35.70 43.88
C LYS A 3 -80.54 -34.68 44.97
N ASP A 4 -79.35 -34.13 45.14
CA ASP A 4 -77.98 -34.44 44.79
C ASP A 4 -77.14 -33.50 45.69
N LYS A 5 -75.96 -33.91 46.13
CA LYS A 5 -75.13 -33.10 47.06
C LYS A 5 -74.44 -31.97 46.29
N GLY A 6 -74.86 -30.73 46.51
CA GLY A 6 -74.11 -29.55 46.07
C GLY A 6 -72.80 -29.39 46.85
N LYS A 7 -71.66 -29.65 46.20
CA LYS A 7 -70.31 -29.30 46.67
C LYS A 7 -70.17 -27.77 46.73
N LYS A 8 -69.76 -27.23 47.88
CA LYS A 8 -69.20 -25.87 47.99
C LYS A 8 -67.80 -25.87 47.35
N ILE A 9 -67.63 -25.10 46.28
CA ILE A 9 -66.32 -24.73 45.74
C ILE A 9 -65.90 -23.44 46.45
N ILE A 10 -64.81 -23.49 47.21
CA ILE A 10 -64.12 -22.31 47.72
C ILE A 10 -63.06 -21.96 46.69
N LEU A 11 -63.23 -20.84 45.98
CA LEU A 11 -62.18 -20.27 45.15
C LEU A 11 -61.29 -19.41 46.06
N PRO A 12 -59.97 -19.64 46.11
CA PRO A 12 -59.08 -18.75 46.84
C PRO A 12 -58.91 -17.45 46.03
N HIS A 13 -59.47 -16.36 46.54
CA HIS A 13 -59.10 -15.03 46.06
C HIS A 13 -57.70 -14.74 46.59
N LYS A 14 -56.68 -14.99 45.76
CA LYS A 14 -55.31 -14.60 46.06
C LYS A 14 -55.25 -13.09 45.84
N GLU A 15 -55.26 -12.32 46.92
CA GLU A 15 -54.97 -10.88 46.87
C GLU A 15 -53.61 -10.69 46.19
N VAL A 16 -53.64 -10.28 44.92
CA VAL A 16 -52.45 -9.80 44.24
C VAL A 16 -52.09 -8.49 44.92
N ASN A 17 -50.94 -8.48 45.59
CA ASN A 17 -50.43 -7.31 46.29
C ASN A 17 -50.39 -6.14 45.29
N VAL A 18 -51.31 -5.19 45.46
CA VAL A 18 -51.56 -4.07 44.53
C VAL A 18 -50.27 -3.29 44.23
N LYS A 19 -49.29 -3.30 45.15
CA LYS A 19 -47.95 -2.73 44.92
C LYS A 19 -47.12 -3.45 43.85
N VAL A 20 -47.23 -4.77 43.71
CA VAL A 20 -46.49 -5.55 42.70
C VAL A 20 -47.09 -5.30 41.32
N PHE A 21 -48.43 -5.24 41.23
CA PHE A 21 -49.12 -4.91 39.97
C PHE A 21 -48.85 -3.47 39.53
N LEU A 22 -48.83 -2.50 40.45
CA LEU A 22 -48.45 -1.11 40.16
C LEU A 22 -46.98 -0.96 39.74
N LYS A 23 -46.06 -1.75 40.33
CA LYS A 23 -44.65 -1.77 39.91
C LYS A 23 -44.47 -2.38 38.51
N ALA A 24 -45.20 -3.45 38.19
CA ALA A 24 -45.20 -4.04 36.86
C ALA A 24 -45.78 -3.08 35.81
N LEU A 25 -46.86 -2.36 36.14
CA LEU A 25 -47.43 -1.32 35.26
C LEU A 25 -46.48 -0.14 35.05
N ALA A 26 -45.78 0.31 36.09
CA ALA A 26 -44.77 1.35 35.97
C ALA A 26 -43.58 0.90 35.11
N ALA A 27 -43.11 -0.34 35.26
CA ALA A 27 -42.06 -0.92 34.43
C ALA A 27 -42.50 -1.05 32.96
N CYS A 28 -43.73 -1.52 32.70
CA CYS A 28 -44.29 -1.57 31.36
C CYS A 28 -44.49 -0.17 30.74
N PHE A 29 -44.83 0.83 31.56
CA PHE A 29 -44.99 2.21 31.09
C PHE A 29 -43.64 2.89 30.77
N ILE A 30 -42.60 2.63 31.58
CA ILE A 30 -41.23 3.08 31.30
C ILE A 30 -40.69 2.38 30.04
N LEU A 31 -40.95 1.07 29.89
CA LEU A 31 -40.58 0.31 28.69
C LEU A 31 -41.32 0.83 27.44
N ALA A 32 -42.61 1.14 27.56
CA ALA A 32 -43.39 1.73 26.48
C ALA A 32 -42.91 3.15 26.12
N LEU A 33 -42.48 3.96 27.11
CA LEU A 33 -41.87 5.27 26.87
C LEU A 33 -40.47 5.17 26.26
N ALA A 34 -39.68 4.16 26.63
CA ALA A 34 -38.39 3.88 26.01
C ALA A 34 -38.56 3.43 24.55
N LEU A 35 -39.50 2.52 24.29
CA LEU A 35 -39.85 2.06 22.94
C LEU A 35 -40.44 3.18 22.08
N ALA A 36 -41.28 4.05 22.66
CA ALA A 36 -41.79 5.24 21.97
C ALA A 36 -40.70 6.30 21.75
N GLY A 37 -39.74 6.42 22.68
CA GLY A 37 -38.56 7.27 22.53
C GLY A 37 -37.67 6.80 21.38
N LEU A 38 -37.49 5.49 21.21
CA LEU A 38 -36.81 4.87 20.06
C LEU A 38 -37.58 5.05 18.73
N TYR A 39 -38.91 5.19 18.78
CA TYR A 39 -39.72 5.45 17.58
C TYR A 39 -39.77 6.93 17.18
N VAL A 40 -39.50 7.85 18.12
CA VAL A 40 -39.51 9.31 17.91
C VAL A 40 -38.09 9.85 17.68
N LEU A 41 -37.07 9.15 18.16
CA LEU A 41 -35.67 9.37 17.82
C LEU A 41 -35.27 8.31 16.81
N GLU A 42 -35.59 8.52 15.53
CA GLU A 42 -34.81 7.89 14.47
C GLU A 42 -33.35 8.28 14.72
N PRO A 43 -32.43 7.33 15.05
CA PRO A 43 -31.03 7.68 15.09
C PRO A 43 -30.67 8.08 13.66
N THR A 44 -30.49 9.37 13.43
CA THR A 44 -29.83 9.83 12.21
C THR A 44 -28.39 9.35 12.31
N ILE A 45 -28.15 8.17 11.74
CA ILE A 45 -26.81 7.74 11.36
C ILE A 45 -26.31 8.83 10.41
N THR A 46 -25.50 9.71 10.97
CA THR A 46 -24.82 10.75 10.23
C THR A 46 -23.66 10.09 9.51
N GLY A 47 -23.80 9.93 8.20
CA GLY A 47 -22.70 9.58 7.30
C GLY A 47 -22.80 8.21 6.66
N LEU A 48 -23.77 8.01 5.76
CA LEU A 48 -23.64 7.05 4.67
C LEU A 48 -23.95 7.80 3.38
N ILE A 49 -22.89 8.33 2.75
CA ILE A 49 -22.94 8.71 1.34
C ILE A 49 -22.90 7.39 0.60
N ILE A 50 -24.04 6.96 0.08
CA ILE A 50 -24.08 5.93 -0.95
C ILE A 50 -23.36 6.53 -2.15
N GLY A 51 -22.11 6.12 -2.37
CA GLY A 51 -21.41 6.47 -3.60
C GLY A 51 -22.12 5.78 -4.75
N ALA A 52 -23.01 6.51 -5.43
CA ALA A 52 -23.54 6.03 -6.70
C ALA A 52 -22.35 5.67 -7.61
N LYS A 53 -22.42 4.50 -8.24
CA LYS A 53 -21.37 3.99 -9.12
C LYS A 53 -21.02 5.06 -10.16
N GLN A 54 -19.77 5.47 -10.25
CA GLN A 54 -19.35 6.46 -11.25
C GLN A 54 -18.88 5.74 -12.52
N LEU A 55 -19.32 6.22 -13.69
CA LEU A 55 -18.93 5.68 -14.99
C LEU A 55 -18.12 6.74 -15.75
N SER A 56 -16.92 6.37 -16.21
CA SER A 56 -16.01 7.26 -16.95
C SER A 56 -16.11 7.01 -18.45
N TYR A 57 -16.11 8.08 -19.22
CA TYR A 57 -16.20 8.07 -20.69
C TYR A 57 -15.25 9.12 -21.28
N SER A 58 -14.93 8.93 -22.56
CA SER A 58 -14.09 9.85 -23.34
C SER A 58 -14.76 10.08 -24.70
N ASP A 59 -14.99 11.34 -25.05
CA ASP A 59 -15.48 11.73 -26.37
C ASP A 59 -14.32 12.37 -27.17
N GLU A 60 -14.00 11.83 -28.34
CA GLU A 60 -13.03 12.43 -29.28
C GLU A 60 -13.71 13.56 -30.07
N ILE A 61 -13.18 14.79 -29.98
CA ILE A 61 -13.80 15.97 -30.60
C ILE A 61 -12.91 16.61 -31.68
N SER A 62 -11.58 16.58 -31.52
CA SER A 62 -10.63 17.19 -32.47
C SER A 62 -11.01 18.62 -32.88
N LEU A 63 -11.34 19.46 -31.89
CA LEU A 63 -11.81 20.84 -32.08
C LEU A 63 -10.63 21.80 -32.14
N GLU A 64 -10.54 22.61 -33.19
CA GLU A 64 -9.56 23.69 -33.33
C GLU A 64 -10.22 25.05 -33.06
N VAL A 65 -9.65 25.82 -32.13
CA VAL A 65 -10.18 27.11 -31.67
C VAL A 65 -9.10 28.20 -31.80
N ASN A 66 -9.28 29.06 -32.80
CA ASN A 66 -8.35 30.15 -33.12
C ASN A 66 -8.89 31.53 -32.69
N GLU A 67 -10.17 31.59 -32.27
CA GLU A 67 -10.83 32.80 -31.77
C GLU A 67 -11.87 32.43 -30.70
N SER A 68 -12.18 33.38 -29.81
CA SER A 68 -13.17 33.18 -28.75
C SER A 68 -14.52 32.78 -29.33
N SER A 69 -15.04 31.62 -28.92
CA SER A 69 -16.21 30.98 -29.53
C SER A 69 -16.97 30.11 -28.54
N GLU A 70 -18.18 29.69 -28.94
CA GLU A 70 -19.00 28.74 -28.19
C GLU A 70 -19.15 27.44 -28.97
N PHE A 71 -19.09 26.31 -28.28
CA PHE A 71 -19.27 24.97 -28.84
C PHE A 71 -20.32 24.20 -28.04
N VAL A 72 -21.24 23.51 -28.71
CA VAL A 72 -22.24 22.68 -28.04
C VAL A 72 -21.75 21.24 -28.05
N TRP A 73 -21.37 20.74 -26.88
CA TRP A 73 -20.97 19.35 -26.68
C TRP A 73 -22.19 18.53 -26.26
N ASN A 74 -22.49 17.46 -27.01
CA ASN A 74 -23.51 16.48 -26.64
C ASN A 74 -22.80 15.27 -26.06
N LEU A 75 -23.24 14.81 -24.89
CA LEU A 75 -22.62 13.66 -24.22
C LEU A 75 -22.79 12.41 -25.10
N GLY A 76 -21.70 11.71 -25.39
CA GLY A 76 -21.76 10.38 -26.00
C GLY A 76 -22.61 9.40 -25.19
N HIS A 77 -22.55 9.51 -23.86
CA HIS A 77 -23.33 8.73 -22.91
C HIS A 77 -24.11 9.66 -21.97
N PRO A 78 -25.46 9.76 -22.12
CA PRO A 78 -26.25 10.64 -21.30
C PRO A 78 -26.30 10.16 -19.85
N GLY A 79 -26.20 11.09 -18.91
CA GLY A 79 -26.30 10.82 -17.48
C GLY A 79 -26.05 12.07 -16.67
N LYS A 80 -26.21 11.97 -15.35
CA LYS A 80 -25.94 13.10 -14.47
C LYS A 80 -24.43 13.27 -14.31
N LEU A 81 -23.90 14.35 -14.87
CA LEU A 81 -22.47 14.62 -14.95
C LEU A 81 -21.89 14.94 -13.57
N LYS A 82 -20.73 14.35 -13.29
CA LYS A 82 -19.97 14.47 -12.03
C LYS A 82 -18.60 15.08 -12.23
N ALA A 83 -18.01 14.98 -13.42
CA ALA A 83 -16.76 15.62 -13.76
C ALA A 83 -16.64 15.83 -15.28
N ILE A 84 -15.89 16.86 -15.69
CA ILE A 84 -15.44 17.10 -17.06
C ILE A 84 -13.96 17.45 -17.02
N LYS A 85 -13.19 16.90 -17.95
CA LYS A 85 -11.78 17.19 -18.18
C LYS A 85 -11.53 17.37 -19.67
N LEU A 86 -10.50 18.15 -20.02
CA LEU A 86 -10.07 18.34 -21.40
C LEU A 86 -8.64 17.82 -21.60
N SER A 87 -8.37 17.30 -22.79
CA SER A 87 -7.01 17.04 -23.26
C SER A 87 -6.81 17.66 -24.64
N GLY A 88 -5.61 18.15 -24.92
CA GLY A 88 -5.33 18.86 -26.16
C GLY A 88 -3.97 19.57 -26.19
N THR A 89 -3.83 20.51 -27.13
CA THR A 89 -2.61 21.29 -27.31
C THR A 89 -2.90 22.78 -27.45
N ILE A 90 -1.98 23.63 -27.00
CA ILE A 90 -2.06 25.09 -27.18
C ILE A 90 -0.74 25.63 -27.74
N GLU A 91 -0.79 26.61 -28.64
CA GLU A 91 0.40 27.35 -29.08
C GLU A 91 0.88 28.30 -27.97
N ASN A 92 2.18 28.31 -27.66
CA ASN A 92 2.79 29.05 -26.55
C ASN A 92 2.71 30.59 -26.73
N GLU A 93 2.34 31.06 -27.91
CA GLU A 93 2.02 32.47 -28.13
C GLU A 93 0.60 32.74 -27.62
N GLY A 94 0.43 33.51 -26.54
CA GLY A 94 -0.89 33.99 -26.08
C GLY A 94 -1.49 33.22 -24.89
N SER A 95 -2.81 33.32 -24.71
CA SER A 95 -3.51 32.65 -23.59
C SER A 95 -4.91 32.16 -23.98
N ALA A 96 -5.34 31.03 -23.42
CA ALA A 96 -6.67 30.48 -23.64
C ALA A 96 -7.33 30.02 -22.33
N LYS A 97 -8.66 30.16 -22.26
CA LYS A 97 -9.49 29.56 -21.21
C LYS A 97 -10.67 28.82 -21.80
N ALA A 98 -11.06 27.72 -21.17
CA ALA A 98 -12.27 26.97 -21.53
C ALA A 98 -13.19 26.82 -20.32
N TYR A 99 -14.49 27.02 -20.55
CA TYR A 99 -15.55 26.93 -19.54
C TYR A 99 -16.65 25.99 -20.00
N VAL A 100 -17.33 25.34 -19.04
CA VAL A 100 -18.66 24.76 -19.27
C VAL A 100 -19.73 25.66 -18.65
N GLU A 101 -20.84 25.86 -19.35
CA GLU A 101 -21.99 26.60 -18.85
C GLU A 101 -23.11 25.65 -18.39
N ASN A 102 -23.62 25.86 -17.17
CA ASN A 102 -24.82 25.19 -16.67
C ASN A 102 -25.74 26.23 -16.00
N LYS A 103 -27.00 26.32 -16.45
CA LYS A 103 -28.03 27.26 -15.95
C LYS A 103 -27.54 28.72 -15.87
N GLY A 104 -26.70 29.14 -16.81
CA GLY A 104 -26.15 30.50 -16.88
C GLY A 104 -24.95 30.77 -15.96
N VAL A 105 -24.43 29.76 -15.27
CA VAL A 105 -23.18 29.83 -14.50
C VAL A 105 -22.06 29.16 -15.30
N ARG A 106 -20.91 29.82 -15.39
CA ARG A 106 -19.71 29.30 -16.05
C ARG A 106 -18.79 28.65 -15.01
N TYR A 107 -18.31 27.46 -15.31
CA TYR A 107 -17.34 26.71 -14.51
C TYR A 107 -16.06 26.54 -15.33
N LEU A 108 -14.92 26.91 -14.76
CA LEU A 108 -13.64 26.83 -15.47
C LEU A 108 -13.23 25.35 -15.64
N ILE A 109 -12.83 24.98 -16.85
CA ILE A 109 -12.25 23.67 -17.13
C ILE A 109 -10.75 23.79 -17.33
N PHE A 110 -10.31 24.81 -18.07
CA PHE A 110 -8.92 24.97 -18.48
C PHE A 110 -8.52 26.45 -18.45
N ASP A 111 -7.31 26.75 -17.95
CA ASP A 111 -6.67 28.06 -18.02
C ASP A 111 -5.19 27.88 -18.38
N SER A 112 -4.79 28.30 -19.58
CA SER A 112 -3.43 28.10 -20.08
C SER A 112 -2.36 28.77 -19.22
N ASN A 113 -2.70 29.84 -18.49
CA ASN A 113 -1.74 30.53 -17.61
C ASN A 113 -1.36 29.71 -16.37
N LYS A 114 -2.08 28.62 -16.10
CA LYS A 114 -1.78 27.66 -15.02
C LYS A 114 -0.97 26.47 -15.50
N LEU A 115 -0.69 26.36 -16.80
CA LEU A 115 0.21 25.35 -17.32
C LEU A 115 1.64 25.72 -16.90
N ASN A 116 2.24 24.94 -16.02
CA ASN A 116 3.62 25.16 -15.59
C ASN A 116 4.58 24.70 -16.70
N GLU A 117 5.40 25.60 -17.24
CA GLU A 117 6.53 25.28 -18.15
C GLU A 117 7.43 24.17 -17.61
N LYS A 118 7.57 24.09 -16.27
CA LYS A 118 8.39 23.09 -15.59
C LYS A 118 7.81 21.66 -15.66
N GLU A 119 6.49 21.49 -15.64
CA GLU A 119 5.84 20.17 -15.80
C GLU A 119 5.88 19.67 -17.25
N ILE A 120 6.13 20.57 -18.21
CA ILE A 120 6.27 20.26 -19.64
C ILE A 120 7.69 19.78 -19.93
N LEU A 121 8.71 20.37 -19.29
CA LEU A 121 10.10 19.95 -19.43
C LEU A 121 10.37 18.56 -18.80
N ASP A 122 9.70 18.24 -17.69
CA ASP A 122 9.75 16.92 -17.05
C ASP A 122 9.09 15.81 -17.91
N LYS A 123 8.24 16.17 -18.89
CA LYS A 123 7.62 15.23 -19.84
C LYS A 123 8.45 15.01 -21.12
N ILE A 124 9.24 16.00 -21.55
CA ILE A 124 10.04 15.90 -22.79
C ILE A 124 11.34 15.11 -22.57
N THR A 125 11.91 15.14 -21.37
CA THR A 125 13.09 14.31 -21.01
C THR A 125 12.78 12.82 -20.85
N GLY A 126 11.50 12.41 -20.97
CA GLY A 126 11.04 11.03 -20.84
C GLY A 126 10.87 10.24 -22.15
N PHE A 127 11.31 10.75 -23.30
CA PHE A 127 11.13 10.09 -24.61
C PHE A 127 12.39 9.35 -25.09
N ALA A 128 12.74 8.26 -24.42
CA ALA A 128 13.64 7.24 -24.96
C ALA A 128 13.18 5.84 -24.53
N ALA A 129 12.16 5.31 -25.23
CA ALA A 129 11.95 3.88 -25.51
C ALA A 129 10.60 3.70 -26.22
N ALA A 130 10.57 3.87 -27.54
CA ALA A 130 9.48 3.34 -28.35
C ALA A 130 9.91 1.98 -28.89
N GLU A 131 9.48 0.89 -28.24
CA GLU A 131 9.43 -0.42 -28.89
C GLU A 131 7.99 -0.92 -29.05
N ASN A 132 7.82 -1.58 -30.19
CA ASN A 132 6.60 -2.05 -30.82
C ASN A 132 5.58 -2.74 -29.88
N LYS A 133 4.34 -2.25 -29.92
CA LYS A 133 3.16 -3.05 -29.55
C LYS A 133 2.92 -4.14 -30.60
N ASP A 134 3.16 -5.39 -30.23
CA ASP A 134 2.21 -6.49 -30.39
C ASP A 134 2.85 -7.83 -29.99
N LYS A 135 2.47 -8.34 -28.80
CA LYS A 135 2.14 -9.75 -28.49
C LYS A 135 1.72 -9.89 -27.02
N GLY A 136 0.77 -10.81 -26.78
CA GLY A 136 -0.08 -10.87 -25.58
C GLY A 136 0.65 -10.90 -24.24
N LYS A 137 0.10 -10.15 -23.27
CA LYS A 137 0.64 -9.97 -21.93
C LYS A 137 0.55 -11.25 -21.09
N GLU A 138 1.71 -11.74 -20.65
CA GLU A 138 1.84 -12.41 -19.36
C GLU A 138 1.56 -11.37 -18.23
N PRO A 139 1.12 -11.79 -17.04
CA PRO A 139 0.85 -10.85 -15.94
C PRO A 139 2.14 -10.15 -15.48
N ASN A 140 2.08 -8.82 -15.32
CA ASN A 140 3.19 -7.97 -14.87
C ASN A 140 3.72 -8.37 -13.47
N HIS A 141 5.05 -8.34 -13.28
CA HIS A 141 5.75 -8.60 -12.03
C HIS A 141 6.41 -7.31 -11.52
N PRO A 142 6.17 -6.91 -10.26
CA PRO A 142 6.75 -5.68 -9.73
C PRO A 142 8.28 -5.75 -9.58
N PRO A 143 8.97 -4.59 -9.56
CA PRO A 143 10.43 -4.53 -9.41
C PRO A 143 10.90 -5.15 -8.09
N THR A 144 12.11 -5.70 -8.06
CA THR A 144 12.69 -6.34 -6.87
C THR A 144 14.11 -5.86 -6.58
N TRP A 145 14.51 -5.89 -5.30
CA TRP A 145 15.86 -5.53 -4.87
C TRP A 145 16.79 -6.74 -5.00
N LYS A 146 17.83 -6.64 -5.84
CA LYS A 146 18.74 -7.75 -6.18
C LYS A 146 20.06 -7.76 -5.40
N SER A 147 20.32 -6.76 -4.56
CA SER A 147 21.60 -6.60 -3.86
C SER A 147 21.55 -7.07 -2.40
N ASP A 148 22.63 -7.67 -1.90
CA ASP A 148 22.79 -7.98 -0.47
C ASP A 148 23.21 -6.74 0.36
N THR A 149 23.44 -5.60 -0.29
CA THR A 149 23.86 -4.36 0.37
C THR A 149 22.65 -3.64 0.95
N GLU A 150 22.62 -3.47 2.27
CA GLU A 150 21.51 -2.76 2.96
C GLU A 150 21.95 -1.47 3.65
N SER A 151 23.26 -1.16 3.62
CA SER A 151 23.81 0.04 4.24
C SER A 151 24.93 0.68 3.43
N PHE A 152 24.96 2.02 3.42
CA PHE A 152 25.96 2.81 2.71
C PHE A 152 26.66 3.80 3.64
N VAL A 153 27.99 3.92 3.54
CA VAL A 153 28.78 4.86 4.34
C VAL A 153 28.99 6.15 3.56
N ILE A 154 28.71 7.29 4.19
CA ILE A 154 28.79 8.61 3.58
C ILE A 154 29.75 9.49 4.40
N ASN A 155 30.81 9.99 3.75
CA ASN A 155 31.72 10.99 4.33
C ASN A 155 31.29 12.42 3.97
N THR A 156 31.38 12.80 2.70
CA THR A 156 31.01 14.10 2.13
C THR A 156 29.92 13.92 1.08
N THR A 157 30.13 13.03 0.11
CA THR A 157 29.17 12.75 -0.97
C THR A 157 29.18 11.26 -1.29
N LEU A 158 28.00 10.67 -1.49
CA LEU A 158 27.81 9.33 -2.02
C LEU A 158 27.00 9.43 -3.32
N SER A 159 27.43 8.76 -4.38
CA SER A 159 26.65 8.64 -5.62
C SER A 159 26.51 7.17 -5.98
N ILE A 160 25.27 6.68 -6.12
CA ILE A 160 24.96 5.29 -6.47
C ILE A 160 23.96 5.24 -7.62
N ASN A 161 24.12 4.29 -8.53
CA ASN A 161 23.14 4.00 -9.58
C ASN A 161 22.15 2.93 -9.08
N LEU A 162 20.88 3.30 -8.93
CA LEU A 162 19.82 2.41 -8.44
C LEU A 162 19.52 1.23 -9.38
N GLY A 163 19.85 1.34 -10.67
CA GLY A 163 19.75 0.23 -11.63
C GLY A 163 20.66 -0.96 -11.31
N ASP A 164 21.70 -0.74 -10.51
CA ASP A 164 22.58 -1.80 -10.03
C ASP A 164 21.96 -2.58 -8.85
N TYR A 165 20.88 -2.05 -8.25
CA TYR A 165 20.27 -2.61 -7.04
C TYR A 165 18.84 -3.11 -7.23
N PHE A 166 18.14 -2.63 -8.27
CA PHE A 166 16.82 -3.15 -8.65
C PHE A 166 16.91 -4.00 -9.92
N GLU A 167 16.03 -5.00 -10.02
CA GLU A 167 15.77 -5.74 -11.24
C GLU A 167 14.29 -5.93 -11.43
N ASP A 168 13.91 -6.00 -12.70
CA ASP A 168 12.57 -6.32 -13.14
C ASP A 168 12.59 -7.65 -13.89
N LYS A 169 11.65 -8.53 -13.59
CA LYS A 169 11.61 -9.86 -14.22
C LYS A 169 11.06 -9.81 -15.64
N ASP A 170 10.22 -8.83 -15.94
CA ASP A 170 9.68 -8.57 -17.26
C ASP A 170 10.63 -7.66 -18.07
N ASN A 171 11.71 -7.22 -17.42
CA ASN A 171 12.77 -6.38 -17.97
C ASN A 171 12.23 -5.01 -18.41
N ASP A 172 11.21 -4.52 -17.70
CA ASP A 172 10.64 -3.20 -17.88
C ASP A 172 11.62 -2.10 -17.46
N THR A 173 11.47 -0.93 -18.09
CA THR A 173 12.29 0.24 -17.74
C THR A 173 11.87 0.78 -16.37
N LEU A 174 12.78 0.68 -15.40
CA LEU A 174 12.54 1.10 -14.04
C LEU A 174 12.75 2.62 -13.84
N LYS A 175 11.75 3.27 -13.26
CA LYS A 175 11.84 4.64 -12.71
C LYS A 175 12.09 4.57 -11.21
N TYR A 176 12.70 5.60 -10.66
CA TYR A 176 13.06 5.64 -9.23
C TYR A 176 12.54 6.89 -8.54
N ASN A 177 12.24 6.76 -7.26
CA ASN A 177 11.98 7.88 -6.36
C ASN A 177 12.66 7.60 -5.02
N ALA A 178 13.02 8.65 -4.28
CA ALA A 178 13.53 8.54 -2.92
C ALA A 178 12.73 9.46 -2.00
N SER A 179 12.44 9.01 -0.78
CA SER A 179 11.75 9.84 0.20
C SER A 179 12.54 11.14 0.46
N GLU A 180 11.85 12.29 0.41
CA GLU A 180 12.45 13.56 0.85
C GLU A 180 12.82 13.45 2.34
N LEU A 181 14.12 13.32 2.63
CA LEU A 181 14.62 13.58 3.97
C LEU A 181 14.76 15.10 4.14
N LYS A 182 13.66 15.79 4.44
CA LYS A 182 13.71 17.20 4.87
C LYS A 182 14.39 17.29 6.23
N THR A 183 15.71 17.42 6.20
CA THR A 183 16.55 17.71 7.36
C THR A 183 17.57 18.76 6.94
N ASP A 184 17.97 19.65 7.85
CA ASP A 184 19.04 20.64 7.59
C ASP A 184 20.43 19.98 7.40
N ASP A 185 20.49 18.65 7.46
CA ASP A 185 21.68 17.81 7.60
C ASP A 185 22.08 17.06 6.32
N LEU A 186 21.13 16.80 5.40
CA LEU A 186 21.36 16.01 4.18
C LEU A 186 20.71 16.65 2.96
N GLU A 187 21.39 16.60 1.83
CA GLU A 187 20.83 16.91 0.51
C GLU A 187 20.86 15.68 -0.37
N ILE A 188 19.71 15.36 -0.95
CA ILE A 188 19.50 14.19 -1.80
C ILE A 188 19.05 14.69 -3.16
N LEU A 189 19.81 14.35 -4.19
CA LEU A 189 19.49 14.61 -5.59
C LEU A 189 19.33 13.26 -6.28
N LEU A 190 18.20 13.05 -6.93
CA LEU A 190 17.94 11.87 -7.74
C LEU A 190 17.70 12.33 -9.18
N GLU A 191 18.62 12.01 -10.07
CA GLU A 191 18.50 12.26 -11.50
C GLU A 191 18.46 10.90 -12.21
N ASN A 192 17.30 10.56 -12.76
CA ASN A 192 17.00 9.26 -13.36
C ASN A 192 17.21 8.09 -12.36
N ALA A 193 18.32 7.36 -12.50
CA ALA A 193 18.71 6.26 -11.61
C ALA A 193 19.88 6.63 -10.68
N ILE A 194 20.50 7.79 -10.84
CA ILE A 194 21.67 8.18 -10.05
C ILE A 194 21.20 8.94 -8.81
N LEU A 195 21.33 8.29 -7.66
CA LEU A 195 21.06 8.87 -6.36
C LEU A 195 22.36 9.45 -5.78
N THR A 196 22.39 10.77 -5.61
CA THR A 196 23.51 11.51 -5.01
C THR A 196 23.10 12.09 -3.66
N ILE A 197 23.87 11.78 -2.61
CA ILE A 197 23.60 12.19 -1.22
C ILE A 197 24.80 12.97 -0.68
N TYR A 198 24.55 14.18 -0.19
CA TYR A 198 25.54 15.05 0.43
C TYR A 198 25.36 15.10 1.96
N ASN A 199 26.43 14.80 2.71
CA ASN A 199 26.51 14.99 4.16
C ASN A 199 26.79 16.45 4.49
N LYS A 200 25.73 17.27 4.58
CA LYS A 200 25.87 18.69 4.93
C LYS A 200 26.34 18.81 6.38
N ASN A 201 27.25 19.76 6.65
CA ASN A 201 27.81 20.03 7.98
C ASN A 201 28.66 18.91 8.62
N ASN A 202 29.06 17.87 7.86
CA ASN A 202 30.04 16.88 8.29
C ASN A 202 29.62 16.15 9.59
N LEU A 203 28.37 15.67 9.60
CA LEU A 203 27.69 15.10 10.75
C LEU A 203 27.95 13.59 10.88
N ASP A 204 27.72 13.05 12.07
CA ASP A 204 27.81 11.63 12.39
C ASP A 204 26.44 11.04 12.77
N GLY A 205 26.18 9.79 12.36
CA GLY A 205 24.99 9.04 12.75
C GLY A 205 24.32 8.25 11.62
N ASN A 206 23.36 7.41 11.99
CA ASN A 206 22.61 6.60 11.03
C ASN A 206 21.33 7.30 10.60
N ARG A 207 20.96 7.18 9.32
CA ARG A 207 19.68 7.59 8.75
C ARG A 207 19.08 6.43 7.95
N THR A 208 17.77 6.43 7.80
CA THR A 208 17.07 5.48 6.92
C THR A 208 16.53 6.26 5.75
N LEU A 209 16.78 5.80 4.53
CA LEU A 209 16.24 6.37 3.30
C LEU A 209 15.32 5.36 2.64
N GLU A 210 14.12 5.78 2.28
CA GLU A 210 13.17 4.95 1.53
C GLU A 210 13.36 5.19 0.04
N ILE A 211 13.58 4.12 -0.72
CA ILE A 211 13.73 4.15 -2.17
C ILE A 211 12.59 3.36 -2.79
N PHE A 212 12.02 3.89 -3.86
CA PHE A 212 10.95 3.28 -4.64
C PHE A 212 11.43 3.05 -6.07
N ALA A 213 11.14 1.86 -6.62
CA ALA A 213 11.28 1.54 -8.04
C ALA A 213 9.91 1.26 -8.64
N TYR A 214 9.68 1.69 -9.89
CA TYR A 214 8.40 1.64 -10.61
C TYR A 214 8.60 1.12 -12.04
N ASP A 215 7.73 0.23 -12.50
CA ASP A 215 7.71 -0.37 -13.87
C ASP A 215 6.56 0.20 -14.74
N ASN A 216 5.95 1.33 -14.34
CA ASN A 216 4.73 1.96 -14.88
C ASN A 216 3.39 1.26 -14.53
N GLU A 217 3.39 0.07 -13.93
CA GLU A 217 2.16 -0.64 -13.51
C GLU A 217 2.12 -0.92 -11.99
N ALA A 218 3.26 -1.17 -11.36
CA ALA A 218 3.44 -1.49 -9.95
C ALA A 218 4.68 -0.78 -9.36
N SER A 219 4.81 -0.82 -8.03
CA SER A 219 5.94 -0.19 -7.32
C SER A 219 6.48 -1.07 -6.20
N LYS A 220 7.78 -0.93 -5.92
CA LYS A 220 8.44 -1.58 -4.79
C LYS A 220 9.23 -0.59 -3.94
N LYS A 221 8.96 -0.59 -2.64
CA LYS A 221 9.70 0.15 -1.61
C LYS A 221 10.84 -0.69 -1.03
N LYS A 222 12.00 -0.08 -0.82
CA LYS A 222 13.14 -0.60 -0.05
C LYS A 222 13.68 0.48 0.89
N ASP A 223 13.86 0.12 2.15
CA ASP A 223 14.53 0.97 3.14
C ASP A 223 16.01 0.62 3.18
N ILE A 224 16.90 1.62 3.06
CA ILE A 224 18.35 1.48 3.18
C ILE A 224 18.90 2.31 4.34
N VAL A 225 20.00 1.84 4.96
CA VAL A 225 20.65 2.54 6.08
C VAL A 225 21.84 3.38 5.59
N LEU A 226 21.84 4.68 5.86
CA LEU A 226 22.97 5.57 5.59
C LEU A 226 23.77 5.76 6.88
N ILE A 227 25.07 5.50 6.84
CA ILE A 227 26.01 5.65 7.95
C ILE A 227 26.87 6.89 7.67
N LEU A 228 26.57 8.00 8.34
CA LEU A 228 27.29 9.26 8.20
C LEU A 228 28.55 9.24 9.05
N ILE A 229 29.69 9.55 8.45
CA ILE A 229 30.98 9.67 9.14
C ILE A 229 31.61 11.04 8.92
N LYS A 230 32.14 11.62 10.01
CA LYS A 230 32.80 12.92 9.99
C LYS A 230 34.18 12.85 9.33
N SER A 231 34.39 13.63 8.27
CA SER A 231 35.70 13.89 7.66
C SER A 231 36.55 14.78 8.58
N MET A 232 37.72 14.32 9.01
CA MET A 232 38.69 15.15 9.75
C MET A 232 39.52 15.99 8.77
N MET A 233 39.37 17.31 8.80
CA MET A 233 40.30 18.25 8.16
C MET A 233 41.66 18.17 8.87
N LEU A 234 42.73 17.87 8.12
CA LEU A 234 44.10 18.11 8.57
C LEU A 234 44.33 19.63 8.59
N ASN A 235 44.53 20.20 9.79
CA ASN A 235 44.89 21.61 9.95
C ASN A 235 46.22 21.90 9.23
N GLU A 236 46.18 22.75 8.20
CA GLU A 236 47.36 23.49 7.79
C GLU A 236 47.76 24.44 8.92
N THR A 237 48.99 24.29 9.40
CA THR A 237 49.58 25.21 10.38
C THR A 237 49.88 26.57 9.73
N PRO A 238 49.57 27.69 10.39
CA PRO A 238 49.83 29.03 9.86
C PRO A 238 51.33 29.35 9.93
N ILE A 239 51.90 29.81 8.81
CA ILE A 239 53.25 30.41 8.80
C ILE A 239 53.10 31.91 9.00
N GLU A 240 53.57 32.38 10.16
CA GLU A 240 53.72 33.80 10.47
C GLU A 240 54.87 34.45 9.69
N ASN A 241 54.68 35.74 9.40
CA ASN A 241 55.64 36.70 8.85
C ASN A 241 57.05 36.60 9.47
N ILE A 242 58.07 36.50 8.61
CA ILE A 242 59.39 37.10 8.86
C ILE A 242 59.67 38.13 7.76
N THR A 243 60.04 39.30 8.24
CA THR A 243 60.23 40.59 7.59
C THR A 243 61.42 40.67 6.64
N ASN A 244 61.29 41.63 5.71
CA ASN A 244 62.29 42.15 4.78
C ASN A 244 63.73 42.21 5.35
N GLN A 245 64.67 41.60 4.63
CA GLN A 245 66.00 42.16 4.48
C GLN A 245 66.47 42.05 3.03
N THR A 246 66.57 43.22 2.40
CA THR A 246 67.12 43.45 1.08
C THR A 246 68.61 43.10 1.07
N ILE A 247 69.03 42.17 0.21
CA ILE A 247 70.42 42.11 -0.25
C ILE A 247 70.40 42.16 -1.77
N ASN A 248 70.82 43.32 -2.26
CA ASN A 248 71.15 43.60 -3.65
C ASN A 248 72.45 42.86 -4.00
N ILE A 249 72.40 41.81 -4.82
CA ILE A 249 73.54 41.47 -5.69
C ILE A 249 73.01 40.96 -7.03
N THR A 250 73.34 41.71 -8.06
CA THR A 250 73.15 41.47 -9.50
C THR A 250 73.64 40.09 -9.94
N PRO A 251 72.91 39.35 -10.80
CA PRO A 251 73.52 38.30 -11.59
C PRO A 251 74.09 38.92 -12.88
N ILE A 252 75.42 38.83 -12.95
CA ILE A 252 76.20 38.96 -14.17
C ILE A 252 75.80 37.83 -15.12
N ILE A 253 75.56 38.22 -16.37
CA ILE A 253 75.38 37.35 -17.53
C ILE A 253 76.57 36.40 -17.64
N ASN A 254 76.30 35.09 -17.73
CA ASN A 254 77.10 34.21 -18.55
C ASN A 254 76.22 33.09 -19.09
N GLU A 255 76.14 33.08 -20.42
CA GLU A 255 75.41 32.15 -21.26
C GLU A 255 75.75 30.70 -20.94
N THR A 256 74.72 29.88 -20.79
CA THR A 256 74.62 28.58 -21.44
C THR A 256 73.14 28.28 -21.57
N THR A 257 72.64 28.50 -22.78
CA THR A 257 71.25 28.30 -23.18
C THR A 257 70.94 26.80 -23.17
N GLU A 258 70.35 26.31 -22.09
CA GLU A 258 69.47 25.13 -22.14
C GLU A 258 68.03 25.66 -22.16
N ASN A 259 67.36 25.49 -23.31
CA ASN A 259 65.95 25.86 -23.50
C ASN A 259 65.08 25.04 -22.54
N ILE A 260 64.52 25.68 -21.52
CA ILE A 260 63.36 25.17 -20.80
C ILE A 260 62.15 25.38 -21.72
N THR A 261 61.69 24.30 -22.36
CA THR A 261 60.44 24.29 -23.11
C THR A 261 59.28 24.46 -22.13
N THR A 262 58.70 25.65 -22.06
CA THR A 262 57.41 25.85 -21.37
C THR A 262 56.31 25.18 -22.21
N ASN A 263 55.67 24.15 -21.68
CA ASN A 263 54.55 23.49 -22.37
C ASN A 263 53.38 24.48 -22.52
N LYS A 264 53.09 24.87 -23.76
CA LYS A 264 51.93 25.69 -24.12
C LYS A 264 50.64 24.87 -23.97
N THR A 265 49.65 25.43 -23.29
CA THR A 265 48.31 24.87 -23.08
C THR A 265 47.22 25.91 -23.31
N ILE A 266 46.08 25.46 -23.85
CA ILE A 266 44.85 26.24 -24.02
C ILE A 266 43.80 25.68 -23.06
N THR A 267 43.27 26.52 -22.17
CA THR A 267 42.14 26.20 -21.30
C THR A 267 40.86 26.67 -21.96
N ILE A 268 40.02 25.71 -22.39
CA ILE A 268 38.72 25.96 -23.03
C ILE A 268 37.68 26.39 -21.98
N SER A 269 36.84 27.37 -22.35
CA SER A 269 35.58 27.71 -21.66
C SER A 269 34.49 27.72 -22.73
N VAL A 270 33.37 27.05 -22.46
CA VAL A 270 32.19 27.06 -23.33
C VAL A 270 31.00 27.41 -22.44
N ASP A 271 30.38 28.56 -22.71
CA ASP A 271 29.33 29.13 -21.87
C ASP A 271 28.19 29.65 -22.78
N TYR A 272 26.95 29.68 -22.28
CA TYR A 272 25.86 30.41 -22.95
C TYR A 272 26.17 31.91 -22.92
N LYS A 273 25.82 32.63 -24.00
CA LYS A 273 26.26 34.00 -24.18
C LYS A 273 25.34 35.00 -23.48
N VAL A 274 25.74 35.35 -22.26
CA VAL A 274 25.04 36.31 -21.42
C VAL A 274 24.86 37.68 -22.09
N GLY A 275 23.65 38.22 -21.97
CA GLY A 275 23.33 39.63 -22.29
C GLY A 275 22.96 39.89 -23.75
N THR A 276 22.58 38.86 -24.50
CA THR A 276 22.02 38.98 -25.85
C THR A 276 20.49 38.88 -25.84
N ASN A 277 19.87 38.99 -27.02
CA ASN A 277 18.42 38.75 -27.19
C ASN A 277 18.12 37.29 -27.60
N TYR A 278 19.14 36.44 -27.61
CA TYR A 278 19.07 35.02 -27.94
C TYR A 278 19.23 34.25 -26.63
N ASP A 279 18.42 33.21 -26.39
CA ASP A 279 18.42 32.44 -25.13
C ASP A 279 18.53 33.36 -23.89
N VAL A 280 17.52 34.22 -23.71
CA VAL A 280 17.58 35.36 -22.76
C VAL A 280 17.83 34.93 -21.31
N ASP A 281 17.49 33.70 -20.96
CA ASP A 281 17.73 33.10 -19.65
C ASP A 281 18.95 32.16 -19.59
N ASP A 282 19.75 32.12 -20.66
CA ASP A 282 21.04 31.42 -20.77
C ASP A 282 20.95 29.95 -20.34
N ASN A 283 19.86 29.26 -20.70
CA ASN A 283 19.55 27.93 -20.20
C ASN A 283 19.73 26.81 -21.25
N GLY A 284 19.97 27.16 -22.51
CA GLY A 284 20.15 26.22 -23.62
C GLY A 284 18.85 25.57 -24.14
N ILE A 285 17.69 26.15 -23.86
CA ILE A 285 16.36 25.66 -24.24
C ILE A 285 15.60 26.77 -24.96
N GLU A 286 15.22 26.51 -26.21
CA GLU A 286 14.50 27.49 -27.02
C GLU A 286 13.36 26.85 -27.82
N THR A 287 12.47 27.68 -28.36
CA THR A 287 11.49 27.18 -29.34
C THR A 287 12.18 26.80 -30.66
N ILE A 288 11.52 26.03 -31.53
CA ILE A 288 12.06 25.72 -32.88
C ILE A 288 12.28 26.97 -33.77
N THR A 289 11.77 28.13 -33.37
CA THR A 289 12.02 29.43 -34.02
C THR A 289 13.04 30.29 -33.27
N GLY A 290 13.42 29.88 -32.05
CA GLY A 290 14.41 30.55 -31.20
C GLY A 290 15.84 30.24 -31.59
N VAL A 291 16.77 30.98 -30.97
CA VAL A 291 18.22 30.86 -31.21
C VAL A 291 18.91 30.79 -29.86
N ILE A 292 19.80 29.81 -29.71
CA ILE A 292 20.71 29.66 -28.57
C ILE A 292 22.09 30.10 -29.02
N ASP A 293 22.72 31.02 -28.29
CA ASP A 293 24.07 31.48 -28.58
C ASP A 293 25.08 31.07 -27.49
N MET A 294 26.24 30.59 -27.95
CA MET A 294 27.31 30.07 -27.11
C MET A 294 28.61 30.80 -27.39
N SER A 295 29.46 30.96 -26.38
CA SER A 295 30.73 31.67 -26.49
C SER A 295 31.91 30.85 -25.99
N VAL A 296 33.06 31.06 -26.65
CA VAL A 296 34.38 30.56 -26.22
C VAL A 296 35.33 31.68 -25.79
N GLU A 297 34.85 32.93 -25.70
CA GLU A 297 35.66 34.12 -25.40
C GLU A 297 36.36 34.07 -24.03
N ALA A 298 35.81 33.28 -23.10
CA ALA A 298 36.39 33.07 -21.79
C ALA A 298 37.59 32.08 -21.79
N SER A 299 37.92 31.48 -22.93
CA SER A 299 39.09 30.61 -23.08
C SER A 299 40.41 31.36 -22.82
N ARG A 300 41.41 30.66 -22.29
CA ARG A 300 42.70 31.26 -21.87
C ARG A 300 43.89 30.51 -22.43
N PHE A 301 44.90 31.27 -22.85
CA PHE A 301 46.18 30.76 -23.32
C PHE A 301 47.23 30.93 -22.22
N SER A 302 48.08 29.92 -22.02
CA SER A 302 49.22 30.00 -21.09
C SER A 302 50.38 30.86 -21.61
N TRP A 303 50.26 31.40 -22.84
CA TRP A 303 51.20 32.30 -23.48
C TRP A 303 50.45 33.43 -24.20
N ASP A 304 51.18 34.45 -24.64
CA ASP A 304 50.66 35.53 -25.50
C ASP A 304 50.50 34.99 -26.93
N ALA A 305 49.32 34.43 -27.21
CA ALA A 305 49.03 33.78 -28.48
C ALA A 305 48.66 34.80 -29.56
N ASP A 306 49.24 34.65 -30.75
CA ASP A 306 48.78 35.39 -31.92
C ASP A 306 47.42 34.86 -32.36
N GLU A 307 46.36 35.61 -32.07
CA GLU A 307 44.97 35.23 -32.37
C GLU A 307 44.71 35.04 -33.87
N SER A 308 45.55 35.59 -34.75
CA SER A 308 45.46 35.38 -36.21
C SER A 308 45.78 33.93 -36.63
N ASN A 309 46.37 33.14 -35.73
CA ASN A 309 46.66 31.72 -35.89
C ASN A 309 45.71 30.81 -35.09
N VAL A 310 44.64 31.38 -34.51
CA VAL A 310 43.67 30.64 -33.71
C VAL A 310 42.41 30.35 -34.51
N CYS A 311 41.83 29.17 -34.32
CA CYS A 311 40.50 28.83 -34.78
C CYS A 311 39.73 28.01 -33.74
N THR A 312 38.40 28.06 -33.81
CA THR A 312 37.50 27.23 -33.00
C THR A 312 36.76 26.27 -33.92
N ARG A 313 36.91 24.97 -33.65
CA ARG A 313 36.13 23.93 -34.29
C ARG A 313 34.88 23.69 -33.45
N TRP A 314 33.72 23.95 -34.06
CA TRP A 314 32.41 23.66 -33.50
C TRP A 314 31.85 22.37 -34.08
N GLU A 315 31.17 21.60 -33.25
CA GLU A 315 30.44 20.39 -33.60
C GLU A 315 29.01 20.50 -33.09
N THR A 316 28.04 20.32 -33.99
CA THR A 316 26.64 20.10 -33.65
C THR A 316 26.37 18.61 -33.79
N TYR A 317 26.20 17.91 -32.67
CA TYR A 317 25.76 16.52 -32.64
C TYR A 317 24.25 16.47 -32.39
N SER A 318 23.52 15.94 -33.36
CA SER A 318 22.06 15.78 -33.32
C SER A 318 21.71 14.42 -32.74
N VAL A 319 21.08 14.39 -31.56
CA VAL A 319 20.83 13.14 -30.83
C VAL A 319 19.85 12.23 -31.59
N GLU A 320 18.81 12.79 -32.19
CA GLU A 320 17.77 12.03 -32.89
C GLU A 320 18.28 11.33 -34.15
N ASN A 321 19.22 11.96 -34.85
CA ASN A 321 19.77 11.42 -36.10
C ASN A 321 21.11 10.73 -35.90
N GLU A 322 21.73 10.86 -34.72
CA GLU A 322 23.08 10.38 -34.41
C GLU A 322 24.15 10.89 -35.40
N GLU A 323 23.99 12.14 -35.88
CA GLU A 323 24.85 12.76 -36.88
C GLU A 323 25.57 14.00 -36.32
N SER A 324 26.84 14.19 -36.70
CA SER A 324 27.64 15.38 -36.37
C SER A 324 27.85 16.26 -37.60
N THR A 325 27.65 17.56 -37.44
CA THR A 325 28.09 18.58 -38.42
C THR A 325 29.17 19.46 -37.80
N PHE A 326 30.22 19.74 -38.58
CA PHE A 326 31.36 20.52 -38.11
C PHE A 326 31.50 21.83 -38.87
N VAL A 327 31.80 22.91 -38.16
CA VAL A 327 32.20 24.20 -38.73
C VAL A 327 33.43 24.75 -38.00
N CYS A 328 34.12 25.69 -38.63
CA CYS A 328 35.34 26.26 -38.08
C CYS A 328 35.33 27.77 -38.19
N TYR A 329 35.59 28.46 -37.08
CA TYR A 329 35.62 29.92 -36.99
C TYR A 329 37.06 30.36 -36.73
N GLY A 330 37.55 31.43 -37.36
CA GLY A 330 38.91 31.93 -37.15
C GLY A 330 39.85 31.72 -38.35
N SER A 331 41.13 31.52 -38.05
CA SER A 331 42.22 31.45 -39.01
C SER A 331 42.02 30.38 -40.11
N PRO A 332 42.14 30.74 -41.41
CA PRO A 332 42.01 29.78 -42.52
C PRO A 332 43.02 28.63 -42.47
N ASP A 333 44.27 28.92 -42.09
CA ASP A 333 45.35 27.92 -42.01
C ASP A 333 45.12 26.94 -40.86
N CYS A 334 44.56 27.42 -39.75
CA CYS A 334 44.12 26.60 -38.62
C CYS A 334 42.89 25.74 -38.97
N CYS A 335 41.87 26.32 -39.61
CA CYS A 335 40.69 25.55 -40.01
C CYS A 335 41.04 24.46 -41.03
N SER A 336 41.98 24.73 -41.93
CA SER A 336 42.48 23.76 -42.91
C SER A 336 43.13 22.55 -42.23
N LEU A 337 43.78 22.72 -41.07
CA LEU A 337 44.32 21.61 -40.26
C LEU A 337 43.21 20.68 -39.76
N ALA A 338 42.02 21.23 -39.48
CA ALA A 338 40.83 20.47 -39.13
C ALA A 338 40.05 19.93 -40.36
N ASN A 339 40.58 20.10 -41.58
CA ASN A 339 39.90 19.82 -42.85
C ASN A 339 38.58 20.59 -43.04
N LEU A 340 38.51 21.81 -42.51
CA LEU A 340 37.34 22.69 -42.59
C LEU A 340 37.73 24.01 -43.26
N ALA A 341 36.78 24.62 -43.97
CA ALA A 341 36.91 26.02 -44.41
C ALA A 341 36.42 26.95 -43.29
N PRO A 342 37.04 28.12 -43.08
CA PRO A 342 36.55 29.09 -42.10
C PRO A 342 35.18 29.63 -42.54
N THR A 343 34.20 29.54 -41.66
CA THR A 343 32.84 30.10 -41.87
C THR A 343 32.67 31.48 -41.24
N ARG A 344 33.58 31.86 -40.33
CA ARG A 344 33.69 33.15 -39.65
C ARG A 344 35.15 33.58 -39.51
N GLU A 345 35.40 34.88 -39.46
CA GLU A 345 36.76 35.45 -39.41
C GLU A 345 37.35 35.38 -37.99
N ASP A 346 36.54 35.61 -36.95
CA ASP A 346 37.00 35.63 -35.56
C ASP A 346 36.77 34.27 -34.88
N TRP A 347 37.79 33.73 -34.22
CA TRP A 347 37.72 32.42 -33.55
C TRP A 347 36.78 32.41 -32.34
N ASN A 348 36.58 33.57 -31.72
CA ASN A 348 35.76 33.78 -30.52
C ASN A 348 34.39 34.41 -30.82
N GLU A 349 33.97 34.46 -32.09
CA GLU A 349 32.60 34.85 -32.43
C GLU A 349 31.59 33.87 -31.83
N ALA A 350 30.42 34.37 -31.42
CA ALA A 350 29.35 33.58 -30.84
C ALA A 350 28.86 32.51 -31.83
N PHE A 351 28.76 31.27 -31.36
CA PHE A 351 28.13 30.19 -32.10
C PHE A 351 26.62 30.27 -31.89
N HIS A 352 25.89 30.52 -32.97
CA HIS A 352 24.43 30.55 -32.95
C HIS A 352 23.91 29.21 -33.39
N SER A 353 23.06 28.59 -32.59
CA SER A 353 22.36 27.34 -32.87
C SER A 353 20.86 27.62 -32.95
N TYR A 354 20.20 27.13 -33.99
CA TYR A 354 18.74 27.11 -34.09
C TYR A 354 18.30 25.83 -34.80
N TYR A 355 17.04 25.42 -34.59
CA TYR A 355 16.52 24.18 -35.16
C TYR A 355 16.76 24.08 -36.67
N GLY A 356 17.41 22.99 -37.10
CA GLY A 356 17.81 22.71 -38.48
C GLY A 356 19.16 23.28 -38.92
N LEU A 357 19.74 24.25 -38.21
CA LEU A 357 21.08 24.77 -38.54
C LEU A 357 22.13 23.73 -38.23
N TYR A 358 23.07 23.50 -39.16
CA TYR A 358 24.13 22.50 -39.02
C TYR A 358 23.60 21.12 -38.60
N GLY A 359 22.41 20.76 -39.09
CA GLY A 359 21.78 19.49 -38.79
C GLY A 359 21.06 19.41 -37.45
N ALA A 360 20.99 20.49 -36.67
CA ALA A 360 20.38 20.50 -35.34
C ALA A 360 18.92 19.99 -35.36
N THR A 361 18.60 19.07 -34.46
CA THR A 361 17.28 18.47 -34.22
C THR A 361 16.69 19.00 -32.91
N LEU A 362 15.77 18.30 -32.24
CA LEU A 362 15.19 18.79 -30.97
C LEU A 362 16.18 18.68 -29.81
N ASN A 363 17.07 17.67 -29.81
CA ASN A 363 18.09 17.51 -28.78
C ASN A 363 19.48 17.51 -29.41
N ASN A 364 20.35 18.40 -28.95
CA ASN A 364 21.67 18.59 -29.53
C ASN A 364 22.74 18.74 -28.45
N ILE A 365 23.94 18.25 -28.76
CA ILE A 365 25.16 18.53 -27.99
C ILE A 365 26.05 19.40 -28.88
N ILE A 366 26.32 20.63 -28.42
CA ILE A 366 27.21 21.55 -29.10
C ILE A 366 28.57 21.48 -28.43
N SER A 367 29.59 21.07 -29.18
CA SER A 367 30.97 20.94 -28.67
C SER A 367 31.91 21.93 -29.34
N ALA A 368 32.87 22.47 -28.58
CA ALA A 368 33.88 23.38 -29.08
C ALA A 368 35.29 22.91 -28.73
N GLN A 369 36.21 23.11 -29.66
CA GLN A 369 37.65 22.95 -29.46
C GLN A 369 38.39 24.15 -30.05
N VAL A 370 39.17 24.84 -29.23
CA VAL A 370 40.05 25.94 -29.66
C VAL A 370 41.41 25.38 -30.04
N ILE A 371 41.91 25.80 -31.19
CA ILE A 371 43.13 25.30 -31.82
C ILE A 371 44.00 26.51 -32.15
N TYR A 372 45.28 26.45 -31.76
CA TYR A 372 46.32 27.35 -32.25
C TYR A 372 47.17 26.60 -33.26
N ALA A 373 47.36 27.15 -34.45
CA ALA A 373 48.17 26.54 -35.50
C ALA A 373 49.01 27.59 -36.21
N ASP A 374 50.32 27.58 -35.95
CA ASP A 374 51.32 28.37 -36.66
C ASP A 374 52.31 27.43 -37.33
N TYR A 375 52.27 27.34 -38.66
CA TYR A 375 53.13 26.42 -39.39
C TYR A 375 53.51 26.97 -40.76
N ASN A 376 54.69 26.55 -41.22
CA ASN A 376 55.17 26.83 -42.56
C ASN A 376 55.57 25.52 -43.23
N LEU A 377 54.94 25.22 -44.38
CA LEU A 377 55.20 24.01 -45.16
C LEU A 377 56.24 24.22 -46.28
N SER A 378 56.86 25.40 -46.35
CA SER A 378 57.92 25.69 -47.32
C SER A 378 59.13 24.80 -47.06
N LEU A 379 59.69 24.27 -48.15
CA LEU A 379 60.90 23.45 -48.11
C LEU A 379 62.14 24.24 -47.66
N GLU A 380 62.08 25.57 -47.67
CA GLU A 380 63.20 26.44 -47.28
C GLU A 380 63.33 26.61 -45.77
N ASN A 381 62.22 26.61 -45.01
CA ASN A 381 62.22 26.74 -43.56
C ASN A 381 60.94 26.15 -42.93
N PRO A 382 60.82 24.82 -42.86
CA PRO A 382 59.62 24.20 -42.31
C PRO A 382 59.58 24.30 -40.79
N TYR A 383 58.43 24.70 -40.26
CA TYR A 383 58.13 24.65 -38.83
C TYR A 383 56.65 24.37 -38.59
N SER A 384 56.32 23.87 -37.41
CA SER A 384 54.94 23.68 -36.99
C SER A 384 54.84 23.81 -35.48
N GLU A 385 53.94 24.67 -35.03
CA GLU A 385 53.52 24.81 -33.65
C GLU A 385 52.00 24.70 -33.60
N ILE A 386 51.52 23.58 -33.06
CA ILE A 386 50.09 23.28 -33.00
C ILE A 386 49.74 22.95 -31.56
N VAL A 387 48.74 23.63 -31.01
CA VAL A 387 48.25 23.41 -29.65
C VAL A 387 46.73 23.26 -29.71
N TYR A 388 46.23 22.18 -29.12
CA TYR A 388 44.80 21.90 -29.02
C TYR A 388 44.33 22.13 -27.58
N SER A 389 43.16 22.74 -27.42
CA SER A 389 42.44 22.67 -26.16
C SER A 389 41.82 21.28 -25.95
N GLY A 390 41.33 21.05 -24.73
CA GLY A 390 40.28 20.04 -24.51
C GLY A 390 38.99 20.39 -25.25
N ILE A 391 37.97 19.55 -25.11
CA ILE A 391 36.64 19.78 -25.68
C ILE A 391 35.73 20.24 -24.53
N GLY A 392 35.05 21.37 -24.71
CA GLY A 392 33.92 21.76 -23.88
C GLY A 392 32.62 21.58 -24.65
N ASN A 393 31.51 21.33 -23.95
CA ASN A 393 30.20 21.16 -24.59
C ASN A 393 29.06 21.71 -23.74
N LEU A 394 27.95 22.04 -24.41
CA LEU A 394 26.68 22.47 -23.84
C LEU A 394 25.52 21.80 -24.59
N SER A 395 24.35 21.74 -23.96
CA SER A 395 23.12 21.29 -24.59
C SER A 395 22.47 22.41 -25.41
N ALA A 396 21.85 22.07 -26.53
CA ALA A 396 20.90 22.94 -27.21
C ALA A 396 19.61 22.15 -27.48
N VAL A 397 18.53 22.52 -26.79
CA VAL A 397 17.24 21.84 -26.83
C VAL A 397 16.21 22.73 -27.48
N TYR A 398 15.46 22.19 -28.45
CA TYR A 398 14.38 22.89 -29.14
C TYR A 398 13.02 22.22 -28.91
N TYR A 399 11.97 23.01 -28.76
CA TYR A 399 10.59 22.52 -28.67
C TYR A 399 9.63 23.26 -29.59
N THR A 400 8.57 22.58 -30.06
CA THR A 400 7.71 23.04 -31.16
C THR A 400 6.77 24.19 -30.82
N GLY A 401 6.91 24.82 -29.66
CA GLY A 401 6.01 25.88 -29.20
C GLY A 401 4.56 25.43 -28.98
N LEU A 402 4.26 24.12 -29.07
CA LEU A 402 2.97 23.54 -28.74
C LEU A 402 3.05 22.90 -27.36
N ILE A 403 2.23 23.39 -26.44
CA ILE A 403 2.10 22.85 -25.10
C ILE A 403 0.94 21.85 -25.09
N ALA A 404 1.23 20.58 -24.83
CA ALA A 404 0.22 19.56 -24.62
C ALA A 404 -0.27 19.57 -23.16
N PHE A 405 -1.57 19.39 -22.97
CA PHE A 405 -2.21 19.24 -21.67
C PHE A 405 -3.16 18.04 -21.71
N ASN A 406 -3.21 17.27 -20.62
CA ASN A 406 -4.01 16.05 -20.53
C ASN A 406 -4.83 16.07 -19.25
N ASP A 407 -6.08 15.63 -19.33
CA ASP A 407 -6.99 15.43 -18.20
C ASP A 407 -7.16 16.68 -17.30
N VAL A 408 -7.09 17.88 -17.89
CA VAL A 408 -7.16 19.11 -17.11
C VAL A 408 -8.59 19.42 -16.72
N CYS A 409 -8.78 19.73 -15.45
CA CYS A 409 -10.00 20.27 -14.89
C CYS A 409 -9.63 21.26 -13.78
N GLU A 410 -10.40 22.34 -13.70
CA GLU A 410 -10.28 23.34 -12.63
C GLU A 410 -11.49 23.20 -11.71
N ASP A 411 -12.55 23.98 -11.94
CA ASP A 411 -13.79 23.92 -11.17
C ASP A 411 -14.64 22.67 -11.49
N THR A 412 -14.17 21.85 -12.43
CA THR A 412 -14.96 20.82 -13.12
C THR A 412 -14.50 19.40 -12.81
N CYS A 413 -13.52 19.25 -11.91
CA CYS A 413 -13.12 17.95 -11.38
C CYS A 413 -14.23 17.31 -10.53
N GLU A 414 -15.08 18.13 -9.91
CA GLU A 414 -16.28 17.71 -9.19
C GLU A 414 -17.44 18.66 -9.50
N LEU A 415 -18.53 18.11 -10.05
CA LEU A 415 -19.70 18.86 -10.50
C LEU A 415 -20.96 18.39 -9.77
N PHE A 416 -21.82 19.37 -9.46
CA PHE A 416 -23.11 19.17 -8.81
C PHE A 416 -24.24 19.75 -9.69
N ASP A 417 -25.36 19.05 -9.79
CA ASP A 417 -26.56 19.48 -10.53
C ASP A 417 -26.42 19.68 -12.05
N PHE A 418 -25.56 18.88 -12.69
CA PHE A 418 -25.45 18.76 -14.15
C PHE A 418 -26.24 17.54 -14.63
N ASN A 419 -27.46 17.73 -15.16
CA ASN A 419 -28.35 16.63 -15.56
C ASN A 419 -28.95 16.79 -16.97
N GLU A 420 -28.26 17.55 -17.82
CA GLU A 420 -28.61 17.74 -19.22
C GLU A 420 -27.86 16.73 -20.11
N THR A 421 -28.38 16.46 -21.30
CA THR A 421 -27.75 15.54 -22.29
C THR A 421 -26.67 16.21 -23.14
N GLY A 422 -26.45 17.51 -22.96
CA GLY A 422 -25.43 18.28 -23.64
C GLY A 422 -25.19 19.62 -22.94
N TYR A 423 -23.99 20.15 -23.09
CA TYR A 423 -23.54 21.39 -22.45
C TYR A 423 -22.87 22.31 -23.45
N LYS A 424 -22.93 23.61 -23.16
CA LYS A 424 -22.22 24.62 -23.93
C LYS A 424 -20.83 24.81 -23.33
N LEU A 425 -19.82 24.63 -24.15
CA LEU A 425 -18.44 25.02 -23.88
C LEU A 425 -18.18 26.41 -24.43
N ILE A 426 -17.46 27.23 -23.68
CA ILE A 426 -17.12 28.61 -24.03
C ILE A 426 -15.61 28.73 -23.99
N PHE A 427 -15.02 29.14 -25.10
CA PHE A 427 -13.58 29.35 -25.24
C PHE A 427 -13.27 30.84 -25.32
N GLU A 428 -12.33 31.29 -24.50
CA GLU A 428 -11.78 32.65 -24.53
C GLU A 428 -10.34 32.57 -25.00
N ILE A 429 -10.06 33.08 -26.20
CA ILE A 429 -8.76 32.98 -26.89
C ILE A 429 -8.14 34.38 -27.02
N ASN A 430 -6.86 34.51 -26.68
CA ASN A 430 -6.08 35.72 -26.86
C ASN A 430 -4.76 35.40 -27.59
N ASN A 431 -4.73 35.66 -28.90
CA ASN A 431 -3.56 35.53 -29.77
C ASN A 431 -2.83 34.17 -29.66
N THR A 432 -3.59 33.08 -29.51
CA THR A 432 -3.10 31.70 -29.44
C THR A 432 -4.02 30.79 -30.26
N LYS A 433 -3.60 29.55 -30.45
CA LYS A 433 -4.40 28.47 -31.04
C LYS A 433 -4.56 27.36 -30.01
N LEU A 434 -5.80 27.00 -29.70
CA LEU A 434 -6.14 25.91 -28.79
C LEU A 434 -6.78 24.77 -29.59
N THR A 435 -6.26 23.57 -29.44
CA THR A 435 -6.84 22.33 -29.97
C THR A 435 -7.32 21.49 -28.79
N ILE A 436 -8.56 21.00 -28.85
CA ILE A 436 -9.13 20.04 -27.90
C ILE A 436 -9.26 18.70 -28.61
N ASP A 437 -8.51 17.70 -28.14
CA ASP A 437 -8.52 16.36 -28.71
C ASP A 437 -9.67 15.54 -28.10
N THR A 438 -9.74 15.49 -26.77
CA THR A 438 -10.73 14.70 -26.02
C THR A 438 -11.44 15.50 -24.94
N ILE A 439 -12.67 15.07 -24.63
CA ILE A 439 -13.39 15.44 -23.42
C ILE A 439 -13.64 14.18 -22.60
N ASP A 440 -12.98 14.09 -21.46
CA ASP A 440 -13.12 13.00 -20.52
C ASP A 440 -14.14 13.39 -19.44
N TYR A 441 -15.13 12.54 -19.19
CA TYR A 441 -16.23 12.88 -18.29
C TYR A 441 -16.72 11.70 -17.47
N ILE A 442 -17.29 12.02 -16.31
CA ILE A 442 -17.83 11.05 -15.39
C ILE A 442 -19.32 11.29 -15.21
N ILE A 443 -20.14 10.25 -15.32
CA ILE A 443 -21.57 10.30 -14.97
C ILE A 443 -21.89 9.46 -13.74
N GLU A 444 -22.95 9.83 -13.03
CA GLU A 444 -23.60 9.04 -12.01
C GLU A 444 -24.28 7.83 -12.68
N GLY A 445 -23.77 6.64 -12.41
CA GLY A 445 -24.37 5.37 -12.78
C GLY A 445 -25.53 5.02 -11.84
N GLU A 446 -26.45 4.19 -12.34
CA GLU A 446 -27.57 3.70 -11.55
C GLU A 446 -27.04 2.81 -10.42
N ALA A 447 -27.47 3.08 -9.19
CA ALA A 447 -27.25 2.16 -8.08
C ALA A 447 -28.16 0.94 -8.29
N GLU A 448 -27.58 -0.25 -8.32
CA GLU A 448 -28.36 -1.48 -8.30
C GLU A 448 -29.22 -1.50 -7.03
N PRO A 449 -30.50 -1.91 -7.11
CA PRO A 449 -31.35 -1.97 -5.94
C PRO A 449 -30.80 -3.00 -4.94
N ASN A 450 -30.38 -2.52 -3.77
CA ASN A 450 -29.94 -3.36 -2.66
C ASN A 450 -31.10 -4.25 -2.16
N ASN A 451 -30.85 -5.54 -2.04
CA ASN A 451 -31.76 -6.52 -1.46
C ASN A 451 -31.43 -6.68 0.02
N GLU A 452 -32.38 -6.38 0.89
CA GLU A 452 -32.18 -6.53 2.34
C GLU A 452 -31.84 -7.96 2.77
N PRO A 453 -31.10 -8.16 3.89
CA PRO A 453 -30.81 -9.48 4.41
C PRO A 453 -32.09 -10.20 4.82
N VAL A 454 -32.13 -11.51 4.59
CA VAL A 454 -33.31 -12.33 4.86
C VAL A 454 -32.99 -13.38 5.90
N PHE A 455 -33.81 -13.46 6.95
CA PHE A 455 -33.77 -14.55 7.91
C PHE A 455 -34.46 -15.81 7.34
N ILE A 456 -33.68 -16.83 7.00
CA ILE A 456 -34.15 -17.99 6.23
C ILE A 456 -34.39 -19.25 7.07
N LYS A 457 -33.82 -19.35 8.27
CA LYS A 457 -33.89 -20.56 9.10
C LYS A 457 -33.84 -20.24 10.59
N ASN A 458 -34.76 -20.83 11.36
CA ASN A 458 -34.78 -20.66 12.81
C ASN A 458 -33.48 -21.13 13.49
N ILE A 459 -32.98 -20.32 14.42
CA ILE A 459 -31.94 -20.70 15.37
C ILE A 459 -32.60 -21.50 16.49
N SER A 460 -32.12 -22.72 16.72
CA SER A 460 -32.66 -23.62 17.74
C SER A 460 -32.17 -23.26 19.13
N ASN A 461 -32.90 -23.68 20.17
CA ASN A 461 -32.43 -23.55 21.55
C ASN A 461 -31.12 -24.32 21.76
N ILE A 462 -30.22 -23.74 22.54
CA ILE A 462 -28.87 -24.24 22.79
C ILE A 462 -28.81 -24.79 24.22
N THR A 463 -28.19 -25.94 24.39
CA THR A 463 -27.89 -26.52 25.71
C THR A 463 -26.40 -26.80 25.80
N MET A 464 -25.73 -26.21 26.78
CA MET A 464 -24.28 -26.30 26.95
C MET A 464 -23.88 -26.50 28.41
N ALA A 465 -22.65 -26.97 28.66
CA ALA A 465 -22.10 -27.08 30.00
C ALA A 465 -21.45 -25.75 30.43
N LYS A 466 -21.45 -25.44 31.72
CA LYS A 466 -20.74 -24.26 32.25
C LYS A 466 -19.25 -24.32 31.92
N ASN A 467 -18.62 -23.16 31.76
CA ASN A 467 -17.20 -23.00 31.42
C ASN A 467 -16.80 -23.58 30.04
N MET A 468 -17.76 -23.83 29.15
CA MET A 468 -17.52 -24.24 27.77
C MET A 468 -18.01 -23.14 26.83
N GLU A 469 -17.45 -23.08 25.62
CA GLU A 469 -17.91 -22.19 24.56
C GLU A 469 -18.73 -22.97 23.52
N TYR A 470 -19.64 -22.29 22.82
CA TYR A 470 -20.45 -22.87 21.74
C TYR A 470 -20.36 -22.00 20.49
N THR A 471 -20.22 -22.59 19.30
CA THR A 471 -20.09 -21.83 18.04
C THR A 471 -21.21 -22.22 17.06
N ILE A 472 -21.77 -21.23 16.37
CA ILE A 472 -22.79 -21.38 15.33
C ILE A 472 -22.34 -20.62 14.08
N ASP A 473 -22.50 -21.23 12.91
CA ASP A 473 -22.38 -20.53 11.63
C ASP A 473 -23.72 -19.89 11.24
N LEU A 474 -23.74 -18.56 11.15
CA LEU A 474 -24.92 -17.78 10.84
C LEU A 474 -25.26 -17.76 9.36
N SER A 475 -24.39 -18.23 8.47
CA SER A 475 -24.69 -18.32 7.03
C SER A 475 -25.80 -19.33 6.73
N GLU A 476 -26.09 -20.25 7.65
CA GLU A 476 -27.24 -21.15 7.55
C GLU A 476 -28.57 -20.48 7.91
N HIS A 477 -28.52 -19.29 8.51
CA HIS A 477 -29.65 -18.62 9.13
C HIS A 477 -30.02 -17.30 8.46
N PHE A 478 -29.04 -16.61 7.89
CA PHE A 478 -29.22 -15.36 7.15
C PHE A 478 -28.66 -15.49 5.74
N HIS A 479 -29.36 -14.88 4.78
CA HIS A 479 -28.94 -14.86 3.37
C HIS A 479 -29.18 -13.46 2.80
N ASP A 480 -28.20 -12.98 2.06
CA ASP A 480 -28.27 -11.75 1.30
C ASP A 480 -28.22 -12.07 -0.20
N ALA A 481 -29.13 -11.49 -1.00
CA ALA A 481 -29.23 -11.84 -2.42
C ALA A 481 -28.15 -11.19 -3.28
N ASP A 482 -27.61 -10.06 -2.84
CA ASP A 482 -26.47 -9.38 -3.46
C ASP A 482 -25.13 -9.95 -2.97
N ASN A 483 -25.20 -10.85 -1.97
CA ASN A 483 -24.06 -11.50 -1.34
C ASN A 483 -23.16 -10.48 -0.64
N ASP A 484 -23.80 -9.46 -0.05
CA ASP A 484 -23.15 -8.47 0.80
C ASP A 484 -22.62 -9.09 2.11
N THR A 485 -21.59 -8.46 2.66
CA THR A 485 -21.01 -8.90 3.93
C THR A 485 -21.92 -8.49 5.09
N LEU A 486 -22.36 -9.45 5.89
CA LEU A 486 -23.28 -9.22 7.00
C LEU A 486 -22.54 -8.93 8.30
N ALA A 487 -22.87 -7.81 8.92
CA ALA A 487 -22.50 -7.49 10.29
C ALA A 487 -23.58 -7.98 11.26
N TYR A 488 -23.17 -8.63 12.35
CA TYR A 488 -24.08 -9.20 13.33
C TYR A 488 -24.05 -8.46 14.67
N SER A 489 -25.22 -8.38 15.30
CA SER A 489 -25.38 -7.96 16.69
C SER A 489 -26.39 -8.85 17.40
N TYR A 490 -26.42 -8.80 18.72
CA TYR A 490 -27.32 -9.62 19.54
C TYR A 490 -28.04 -8.78 20.59
N PHE A 491 -29.18 -9.30 21.05
CA PHE A 491 -29.85 -8.74 22.22
C PHE A 491 -29.08 -9.09 23.49
N ASP A 492 -28.56 -8.06 24.17
CA ASP A 492 -27.69 -8.21 25.33
C ASP A 492 -28.36 -8.96 26.49
N MET A 493 -27.58 -9.79 27.18
CA MET A 493 -28.07 -10.64 28.26
C MET A 493 -27.03 -10.77 29.37
N GLU A 494 -27.47 -10.92 30.61
CA GLU A 494 -26.56 -11.09 31.74
C GLU A 494 -25.89 -12.47 31.73
N ASN A 495 -24.61 -12.51 32.11
CA ASN A 495 -23.78 -13.71 32.33
C ASN A 495 -23.45 -14.55 31.10
N ILE A 496 -23.79 -14.10 29.88
CA ILE A 496 -23.39 -14.75 28.63
C ILE A 496 -22.92 -13.68 27.64
N THR A 497 -21.68 -13.80 27.19
CA THR A 497 -21.09 -12.94 26.16
C THR A 497 -21.17 -13.63 24.80
N ILE A 498 -21.56 -12.90 23.75
CA ILE A 498 -21.50 -13.37 22.37
C ILE A 498 -20.43 -12.57 21.62
N ARG A 499 -19.60 -13.27 20.83
CA ARG A 499 -18.61 -12.69 19.93
C ARG A 499 -18.85 -13.15 18.51
N PHE A 500 -18.63 -12.28 17.54
CA PHE A 500 -18.71 -12.61 16.12
C PHE A 500 -17.33 -12.54 15.49
N GLU A 501 -17.00 -13.55 14.70
CA GLU A 501 -15.86 -13.59 13.78
C GLU A 501 -16.42 -13.95 12.41
N ASP A 502 -16.59 -12.94 11.56
CA ASP A 502 -17.34 -13.02 10.30
C ASP A 502 -18.76 -13.58 10.53
N ASN A 503 -19.07 -14.74 9.93
CA ASN A 503 -20.36 -15.44 10.08
C ASN A 503 -20.43 -16.35 11.32
N LEU A 504 -19.33 -16.53 12.05
CA LEU A 504 -19.28 -17.40 13.22
C LEU A 504 -19.68 -16.66 14.49
N MET A 505 -20.77 -17.08 15.09
CA MET A 505 -21.23 -16.64 16.39
C MET A 505 -20.67 -17.57 17.49
N ARG A 506 -19.85 -17.02 18.38
CA ARG A 506 -19.29 -17.71 19.55
C ARG A 506 -19.97 -17.25 20.84
N ILE A 507 -20.55 -18.18 21.58
CA ILE A 507 -21.26 -17.98 22.84
C ILE A 507 -20.38 -18.43 24.00
N ILE A 508 -20.17 -17.52 24.96
CA ILE A 508 -19.24 -17.67 26.08
C ILE A 508 -19.98 -17.32 27.39
N PRO A 509 -20.41 -18.31 28.18
CA PRO A 509 -20.96 -18.07 29.52
C PRO A 509 -19.88 -17.56 30.48
N ASP A 510 -20.29 -16.74 31.45
CA ASP A 510 -19.41 -16.31 32.55
C ASP A 510 -18.95 -17.51 33.39
N GLU A 511 -17.80 -17.35 34.06
CA GLU A 511 -17.21 -18.41 34.85
C GLU A 511 -18.17 -18.91 35.95
N ASN A 512 -18.36 -20.23 36.01
CA ASN A 512 -19.26 -20.94 36.91
C ASN A 512 -20.76 -20.59 36.79
N PHE A 513 -21.16 -19.88 35.73
CA PHE A 513 -22.56 -19.58 35.49
C PHE A 513 -23.37 -20.84 35.15
N THR A 514 -24.56 -20.94 35.73
CA THR A 514 -25.60 -21.91 35.35
C THR A 514 -26.93 -21.18 35.30
N GLY A 515 -27.73 -21.45 34.28
CA GLY A 515 -29.01 -20.79 34.10
C GLY A 515 -29.42 -20.73 32.64
N SER A 516 -30.59 -20.15 32.40
CA SER A 516 -31.14 -20.00 31.06
C SER A 516 -31.32 -18.53 30.71
N SER A 517 -30.86 -18.12 29.53
CA SER A 517 -31.03 -16.77 28.97
C SER A 517 -31.68 -16.85 27.59
N PHE A 518 -32.24 -15.74 27.10
CA PHE A 518 -32.88 -15.66 25.78
C PHE A 518 -32.29 -14.48 25.00
N THR A 519 -32.10 -14.66 23.71
CA THR A 519 -31.59 -13.61 22.82
C THR A 519 -32.17 -13.75 21.41
N PHE A 520 -31.85 -12.79 20.55
CA PHE A 520 -32.05 -12.83 19.10
C PHE A 520 -30.84 -12.16 18.43
N ILE A 521 -30.61 -12.50 17.16
CA ILE A 521 -29.53 -11.96 16.33
C ILE A 521 -30.11 -10.98 15.32
N THR A 522 -29.41 -9.88 15.09
CA THR A 522 -29.70 -8.93 14.01
C THR A 522 -28.55 -8.99 13.00
N ALA A 523 -28.87 -9.22 11.74
CA ALA A 523 -27.93 -9.16 10.61
C ALA A 523 -28.14 -7.85 9.83
N ASN A 524 -27.06 -7.19 9.44
CA ASN A 524 -27.05 -5.89 8.77
C ASN A 524 -26.05 -5.90 7.61
N ASP A 525 -26.48 -5.50 6.42
CA ASP A 525 -25.68 -5.38 5.17
C ASP A 525 -25.14 -3.97 4.94
N SER A 526 -25.08 -3.13 5.98
CA SER A 526 -24.85 -1.67 5.96
C SER A 526 -26.01 -0.79 5.46
N PHE A 527 -27.06 -1.35 4.86
CA PHE A 527 -28.21 -0.60 4.32
C PHE A 527 -29.51 -0.89 5.06
N ALA A 528 -29.81 -2.16 5.27
CA ALA A 528 -30.99 -2.72 5.88
C ALA A 528 -30.61 -3.71 6.99
N SER A 529 -31.62 -4.26 7.67
CA SER A 529 -31.39 -5.23 8.74
C SER A 529 -32.51 -6.23 8.86
N SER A 530 -32.15 -7.44 9.28
CA SER A 530 -33.06 -8.55 9.53
C SER A 530 -32.86 -9.11 10.92
N VAL A 531 -33.92 -9.60 11.55
CA VAL A 531 -33.89 -10.11 12.93
C VAL A 531 -34.30 -11.58 12.97
N SER A 532 -33.59 -12.39 13.74
CA SER A 532 -33.89 -13.82 13.92
C SER A 532 -35.12 -14.07 14.81
N ASN A 533 -35.50 -15.34 14.96
CA ASN A 533 -36.34 -15.75 16.08
C ASN A 533 -35.62 -15.56 17.43
N ILE A 534 -36.39 -15.49 18.51
CA ILE A 534 -35.87 -15.60 19.87
C ILE A 534 -35.53 -17.06 20.15
N PHE A 535 -34.34 -17.34 20.69
CA PHE A 535 -33.90 -18.67 21.11
C PHE A 535 -33.31 -18.62 22.52
N GLY A 536 -33.41 -19.75 23.22
CA GLY A 536 -32.89 -19.92 24.58
C GLY A 536 -31.49 -20.53 24.58
N ILE A 537 -30.66 -20.09 25.52
CA ILE A 537 -29.34 -20.67 25.84
C ILE A 537 -29.42 -21.20 27.26
N ASP A 538 -29.28 -22.51 27.44
CA ASP A 538 -29.35 -23.20 28.72
C ASP A 538 -27.99 -23.75 29.14
N VAL A 539 -27.39 -23.14 30.16
CA VAL A 539 -26.07 -23.48 30.70
C VAL A 539 -26.25 -24.35 31.93
N ASN A 540 -25.85 -25.62 31.80
CA ASN A 540 -26.02 -26.63 32.82
C ASN A 540 -24.70 -26.97 33.53
N GLU A 541 -24.80 -27.49 34.75
CA GLU A 541 -23.66 -28.14 35.40
C GLU A 541 -23.10 -29.26 34.50
N PRO A 542 -21.77 -29.35 34.31
CA PRO A 542 -21.17 -30.46 33.61
C PRO A 542 -21.58 -31.76 34.32
N LYS A 543 -21.96 -32.74 33.52
CA LYS A 543 -22.26 -34.09 34.00
C LYS A 543 -20.98 -34.71 34.55
N GLU A 544 -20.76 -34.64 35.87
CA GLU A 544 -19.63 -35.27 36.56
C GLU A 544 -19.68 -36.80 36.34
N THR A 545 -18.54 -37.40 35.99
CA THR A 545 -18.35 -38.85 35.83
C THR A 545 -17.38 -39.35 36.90
N PHE A 546 -17.49 -40.61 37.31
CA PHE A 546 -16.46 -41.27 38.14
C PHE A 546 -15.59 -42.14 37.24
N GLU A 547 -14.29 -41.84 37.19
CA GLU A 547 -13.37 -42.47 36.26
C GLU A 547 -12.27 -43.22 37.00
N ILE A 548 -11.95 -44.43 36.53
CA ILE A 548 -10.77 -45.18 36.90
C ILE A 548 -9.78 -45.00 35.75
N ARG A 549 -8.62 -44.41 36.04
CA ARG A 549 -7.57 -44.10 35.07
C ARG A 549 -6.25 -44.76 35.48
N ASN A 550 -5.38 -45.03 34.51
CA ASN A 550 -4.01 -45.47 34.77
C ASN A 550 -3.07 -44.27 35.03
N ALA A 551 -1.78 -44.55 35.25
CA ALA A 551 -0.77 -43.53 35.55
C ALA A 551 -0.52 -42.56 34.39
N GLU A 552 -0.80 -42.98 33.14
CA GLU A 552 -0.72 -42.16 31.94
C GLU A 552 -2.03 -41.39 31.64
N ASP A 553 -2.92 -41.25 32.63
CA ASP A 553 -4.23 -40.58 32.53
C ASP A 553 -5.21 -41.24 31.52
N SER A 554 -4.91 -42.45 31.04
CA SER A 554 -5.80 -43.21 30.15
C SER A 554 -6.95 -43.84 30.92
N LYS A 555 -8.18 -43.67 30.42
CA LYS A 555 -9.39 -44.21 31.06
C LYS A 555 -9.46 -45.73 30.91
N LEU A 556 -9.69 -46.41 32.03
CA LEU A 556 -9.91 -47.87 32.09
C LEU A 556 -11.39 -48.19 32.31
N ALA A 557 -12.07 -47.39 33.15
CA ALA A 557 -13.51 -47.50 33.38
C ALA A 557 -14.13 -46.12 33.67
N VAL A 558 -15.36 -45.90 33.21
CA VAL A 558 -16.10 -44.63 33.39
C VAL A 558 -17.52 -44.93 33.82
N PHE A 559 -17.92 -44.40 34.97
CA PHE A 559 -19.32 -44.36 35.39
C PHE A 559 -19.91 -43.01 35.01
N ASP A 560 -20.98 -43.03 34.21
CA ASP A 560 -21.69 -41.81 33.82
C ASP A 560 -22.75 -41.43 34.88
N PRO A 561 -23.25 -40.18 34.89
CA PRO A 561 -24.28 -39.78 35.85
C PRO A 561 -25.65 -40.44 35.62
N SER A 562 -25.85 -41.25 34.58
CA SER A 562 -27.04 -42.12 34.46
C SER A 562 -26.83 -43.48 35.16
N GLY A 563 -25.64 -43.73 35.71
CA GLY A 563 -25.27 -44.99 36.35
C GLY A 563 -24.87 -46.09 35.38
N ASN A 564 -24.59 -45.75 34.11
CA ASN A 564 -23.98 -46.69 33.18
C ASN A 564 -22.49 -46.80 33.49
N LEU A 565 -21.95 -48.00 33.30
CA LEU A 565 -20.52 -48.28 33.39
C LEU A 565 -19.97 -48.57 32.00
N LYS A 566 -18.91 -47.90 31.60
CA LYS A 566 -18.13 -48.26 30.41
C LYS A 566 -16.78 -48.79 30.87
N ILE A 567 -16.31 -49.89 30.29
CA ILE A 567 -14.97 -50.45 30.55
C ILE A 567 -14.22 -50.65 29.23
N LYS A 568 -12.90 -50.45 29.25
CA LYS A 568 -12.04 -50.59 28.07
C LYS A 568 -11.90 -52.06 27.63
N GLY A 569 -11.91 -52.99 28.59
CA GLY A 569 -11.81 -54.43 28.34
C GLY A 569 -13.14 -55.14 28.43
N ILE A 570 -13.11 -56.37 28.94
CA ILE A 570 -14.29 -57.24 29.15
C ILE A 570 -14.59 -57.47 30.63
N LEU A 571 -15.82 -57.85 30.93
CA LEU A 571 -16.30 -58.30 32.23
C LEU A 571 -16.04 -59.79 32.41
N ILE A 572 -15.45 -60.14 33.54
CA ILE A 572 -15.27 -61.52 33.98
C ILE A 572 -15.91 -61.66 35.36
N GLN A 573 -17.01 -62.39 35.44
CA GLN A 573 -17.81 -62.56 36.66
C GLN A 573 -17.70 -63.97 37.25
N ASN A 574 -18.13 -64.15 38.50
CA ASN A 574 -18.04 -65.40 39.26
C ASN A 574 -16.63 -66.00 39.30
N THR A 575 -15.60 -65.15 39.30
CA THR A 575 -14.19 -65.57 39.36
C THR A 575 -13.57 -65.22 40.72
N THR A 576 -12.40 -65.75 41.04
CA THR A 576 -11.60 -65.18 42.14
C THR A 576 -10.68 -64.13 41.52
N PRO A 577 -10.93 -62.82 41.72
CA PRO A 577 -10.13 -61.80 41.07
C PRO A 577 -8.68 -61.90 41.53
N THR A 578 -7.77 -61.70 40.59
CA THR A 578 -6.34 -61.49 40.82
C THR A 578 -6.02 -60.04 40.47
N ALA A 579 -5.12 -59.42 41.23
CA ALA A 579 -4.65 -58.07 40.98
C ALA A 579 -3.14 -58.01 41.19
N ASP A 580 -2.46 -57.16 40.42
CA ASP A 580 -1.09 -56.73 40.71
C ASP A 580 -1.06 -55.32 41.33
N GLU A 581 0.12 -54.71 41.42
CA GLU A 581 0.32 -53.40 42.03
C GLU A 581 -0.18 -52.22 41.18
N ASN A 582 -0.48 -52.43 39.90
CA ASN A 582 -0.90 -51.42 38.93
C ASN A 582 -2.41 -51.44 38.64
N ASP A 583 -3.13 -52.39 39.23
CA ASP A 583 -4.57 -52.55 39.06
C ASP A 583 -5.38 -51.73 40.07
N PHE A 584 -6.59 -51.31 39.66
CA PHE A 584 -7.56 -50.78 40.61
C PHE A 584 -8.29 -51.94 41.29
N ALA A 585 -8.10 -52.11 42.59
CA ALA A 585 -8.66 -53.23 43.35
C ALA A 585 -9.54 -52.79 44.53
N VAL A 586 -10.70 -53.42 44.67
CA VAL A 586 -11.59 -53.31 45.83
C VAL A 586 -11.44 -54.58 46.66
N GLN A 587 -10.92 -54.44 47.88
CA GLN A 587 -10.67 -55.53 48.81
C GLN A 587 -11.63 -55.48 49.99
N ASN A 588 -11.89 -56.66 50.59
CA ASN A 588 -12.52 -56.74 51.89
C ASN A 588 -11.51 -56.51 53.03
N SER A 589 -12.00 -56.43 54.27
CA SER A 589 -11.17 -56.16 55.46
C SER A 589 -10.12 -57.25 55.76
N SER A 590 -10.22 -58.44 55.17
CA SER A 590 -9.22 -59.50 55.29
C SER A 590 -8.29 -59.59 54.06
N GLY A 591 -8.29 -58.59 53.18
CA GLY A 591 -7.43 -58.52 51.99
C GLY A 591 -7.90 -59.37 50.79
N GLY A 592 -9.09 -59.97 50.86
CA GLY A 592 -9.67 -60.71 49.73
C GLY A 592 -10.23 -59.76 48.68
N LEU A 593 -9.87 -59.98 47.41
CA LEU A 593 -10.31 -59.17 46.28
C LEU A 593 -11.77 -59.45 45.91
N ASN A 594 -12.57 -58.39 45.76
CA ASN A 594 -13.98 -58.45 45.39
C ASN A 594 -14.23 -57.92 43.97
N LEU A 595 -13.51 -56.87 43.56
CA LEU A 595 -13.58 -56.27 42.23
C LEU A 595 -12.19 -55.78 41.84
N VAL A 596 -11.79 -55.99 40.59
CA VAL A 596 -10.51 -55.52 40.03
C VAL A 596 -10.75 -54.96 38.63
N VAL A 597 -10.21 -53.79 38.33
CA VAL A 597 -10.08 -53.28 36.95
C VAL A 597 -8.61 -53.37 36.56
N MET A 598 -8.32 -54.22 35.59
CA MET A 598 -6.94 -54.51 35.16
C MET A 598 -6.34 -53.37 34.35
N ASN A 599 -5.05 -53.11 34.53
CA ASN A 599 -4.26 -52.18 33.72
C ASN A 599 -3.20 -52.97 32.91
N PRO A 600 -3.05 -52.75 31.58
CA PRO A 600 -3.70 -51.74 30.73
C PRO A 600 -4.96 -52.19 29.97
N GLU A 601 -5.37 -53.46 30.11
CA GLU A 601 -6.47 -54.03 29.31
C GLU A 601 -7.83 -53.43 29.66
N GLY A 602 -8.02 -52.96 30.90
CA GLY A 602 -9.30 -52.46 31.40
C GLY A 602 -10.35 -53.55 31.61
N ASN A 603 -9.93 -54.81 31.77
CA ASN A 603 -10.83 -55.91 32.10
C ASN A 603 -11.37 -55.74 33.52
N LEU A 604 -12.68 -55.92 33.70
CA LEU A 604 -13.35 -55.85 34.98
C LEU A 604 -13.58 -57.26 35.53
N LEU A 605 -12.84 -57.64 36.56
CA LEU A 605 -13.01 -58.92 37.25
C LEU A 605 -13.86 -58.69 38.50
N ILE A 606 -14.99 -59.38 38.60
CA ILE A 606 -15.85 -59.35 39.78
C ILE A 606 -16.03 -60.75 40.37
N LYS A 607 -16.02 -60.82 41.70
CA LYS A 607 -16.18 -62.08 42.42
C LYS A 607 -17.60 -62.64 42.36
N GLY A 608 -18.58 -61.75 42.39
CA GLY A 608 -20.00 -62.09 42.28
C GLY A 608 -20.51 -61.94 40.86
N ILE A 609 -21.72 -61.43 40.75
CA ILE A 609 -22.43 -61.19 39.48
C ILE A 609 -22.68 -59.71 39.25
N LEU A 610 -22.83 -59.33 37.99
CA LEU A 610 -23.30 -58.00 37.59
C LEU A 610 -24.84 -57.94 37.62
N ASN A 611 -25.39 -56.84 38.13
CA ASN A 611 -26.81 -56.53 38.13
C ASN A 611 -27.02 -55.13 37.54
N GLU A 612 -27.62 -55.05 36.36
CA GLU A 612 -27.79 -53.80 35.60
C GLU A 612 -29.24 -53.30 35.64
N ASN A 613 -29.45 -52.06 35.20
CA ASN A 613 -30.76 -51.45 35.02
C ASN A 613 -31.64 -51.50 36.28
N GLN A 614 -31.01 -51.30 37.44
CA GLN A 614 -31.70 -51.34 38.73
C GLN A 614 -32.39 -49.99 38.99
N GLU A 615 -33.72 -49.98 39.09
CA GLU A 615 -34.47 -48.74 39.38
C GLU A 615 -34.13 -48.15 40.76
N VAL A 616 -33.90 -49.02 41.75
CA VAL A 616 -33.57 -48.66 43.13
C VAL A 616 -32.38 -49.49 43.59
N LEU A 617 -31.33 -48.82 44.04
CA LEU A 617 -30.14 -49.45 44.62
C LEU A 617 -30.18 -49.31 46.14
N VAL A 618 -30.05 -50.44 46.85
CA VAL A 618 -30.00 -50.49 48.32
C VAL A 618 -28.70 -51.17 48.74
N PRO A 619 -27.61 -50.40 48.96
CA PRO A 619 -26.32 -50.98 49.34
C PRO A 619 -26.39 -51.75 50.66
N THR A 620 -25.86 -52.97 50.68
CA THR A 620 -25.70 -53.75 51.92
C THR A 620 -24.54 -53.20 52.77
N PRO A 621 -24.45 -53.50 54.07
CA PRO A 621 -23.28 -53.14 54.88
C PRO A 621 -21.97 -53.62 54.24
N ASN A 622 -20.89 -52.84 54.42
CA ASN A 622 -19.56 -53.11 53.86
C ASN A 622 -19.51 -53.13 52.32
N SER A 623 -20.30 -52.28 51.66
CA SER A 623 -20.24 -52.07 50.20
C SER A 623 -19.35 -50.87 49.86
N LEU A 624 -18.72 -50.91 48.68
CA LEU A 624 -18.22 -49.70 48.01
C LEU A 624 -19.40 -49.03 47.32
N ILE A 625 -19.67 -47.75 47.61
CA ILE A 625 -20.85 -47.03 47.15
C ILE A 625 -20.42 -45.84 46.30
N LEU A 626 -20.99 -45.73 45.09
CA LEU A 626 -20.90 -44.56 44.24
C LEU A 626 -22.23 -43.80 44.30
N GLN A 627 -22.17 -42.55 44.75
CA GLN A 627 -23.34 -41.73 45.03
C GLN A 627 -23.21 -40.33 44.44
N TYR A 628 -24.35 -39.72 44.10
CA TYR A 628 -24.41 -38.31 43.72
C TYR A 628 -24.25 -37.40 44.94
N LYS A 629 -24.12 -36.08 44.72
CA LYS A 629 -24.03 -35.06 45.78
C LYS A 629 -25.26 -35.04 46.71
N ASP A 630 -26.41 -35.54 46.26
CA ASP A 630 -27.63 -35.67 47.07
C ASP A 630 -27.70 -36.97 47.90
N ASN A 631 -26.60 -37.75 47.94
CA ASN A 631 -26.48 -39.06 48.58
C ASN A 631 -27.32 -40.19 47.96
N SER A 632 -27.94 -39.99 46.79
CA SER A 632 -28.57 -41.10 46.07
C SER A 632 -27.50 -41.98 45.42
N THR A 633 -27.68 -43.31 45.48
CA THR A 633 -26.72 -44.28 44.93
C THR A 633 -27.01 -44.56 43.45
N PHE A 634 -25.97 -44.56 42.61
CA PHE A 634 -26.08 -44.96 41.19
C PHE A 634 -25.30 -46.23 40.83
N ALA A 635 -24.35 -46.64 41.68
CA ALA A 635 -23.70 -47.94 41.58
C ALA A 635 -23.14 -48.36 42.94
N TYR A 636 -23.07 -49.66 43.21
CA TYR A 636 -22.32 -50.17 44.36
C TYR A 636 -21.80 -51.58 44.14
N ALA A 637 -20.68 -51.92 44.78
CA ALA A 637 -20.16 -53.28 44.85
C ALA A 637 -20.32 -53.80 46.29
N ASN A 638 -21.04 -54.90 46.47
CA ASN A 638 -21.34 -55.42 47.79
C ASN A 638 -20.21 -56.29 48.37
N SER A 639 -20.36 -56.72 49.62
CA SER A 639 -19.36 -57.55 50.31
C SER A 639 -19.17 -58.95 49.70
N THR A 640 -20.13 -59.44 48.90
CA THR A 640 -19.99 -60.70 48.13
C THR A 640 -19.22 -60.52 46.83
N GLY A 641 -18.91 -59.27 46.45
CA GLY A 641 -18.25 -58.90 45.19
C GLY A 641 -19.19 -58.86 43.98
N SER A 642 -20.51 -58.78 44.20
CA SER A 642 -21.47 -58.49 43.14
C SER A 642 -21.53 -56.98 42.89
N LEU A 643 -21.63 -56.58 41.63
CA LEU A 643 -21.73 -55.19 41.19
C LEU A 643 -23.17 -54.88 40.80
N PHE A 644 -23.68 -53.74 41.26
CA PHE A 644 -25.04 -53.28 40.98
C PHE A 644 -24.97 -51.89 40.34
N LEU A 645 -25.61 -51.74 39.18
CA LEU A 645 -25.64 -50.52 38.39
C LEU A 645 -27.09 -50.06 38.21
N ARG A 646 -27.30 -48.75 38.33
CA ARG A 646 -28.58 -48.14 37.95
C ARG A 646 -28.79 -48.20 36.44
N GLY A 647 -27.72 -48.04 35.67
CA GLY A 647 -27.69 -48.19 34.21
C GLY A 647 -27.11 -49.53 33.78
N ALA A 648 -26.56 -49.56 32.56
CA ALA A 648 -25.98 -50.75 31.93
C ALA A 648 -24.46 -50.67 31.82
N LEU A 649 -23.82 -51.83 31.69
CA LEU A 649 -22.42 -52.00 31.35
C LEU A 649 -22.23 -51.96 29.82
N THR A 650 -21.17 -51.30 29.37
CA THR A 650 -20.62 -51.40 28.02
C THR A 650 -19.17 -51.88 28.10
N GLU A 651 -18.90 -53.04 27.51
CA GLU A 651 -17.56 -53.60 27.35
C GLU A 651 -16.88 -53.09 26.07
N ASN A 652 -15.55 -53.19 26.00
CA ASN A 652 -14.73 -52.76 24.86
C ASN A 652 -14.98 -51.29 24.46
N ALA A 653 -15.21 -50.43 25.44
CA ALA A 653 -15.45 -49.01 25.22
C ALA A 653 -14.16 -48.30 24.77
N LEU A 654 -14.25 -47.56 23.66
CA LEU A 654 -13.20 -46.65 23.23
C LEU A 654 -13.34 -45.35 24.01
N PHE A 655 -12.33 -45.05 24.82
CA PHE A 655 -12.19 -43.76 25.48
C PHE A 655 -11.25 -42.91 24.62
N GLY A 656 -11.80 -41.81 24.08
CA GLY A 656 -11.04 -40.83 23.30
C GLY A 656 -10.11 -39.99 24.17
#